data_AF-A0A093HJ93-F1
#
_entry.id   AF-A0A093HJ93-F1
#
_cell.length_a   1.000
_cell.length_b   1.000
_cell.length_c   1.000
_cell.angle_alpha   90.00
_cell.angle_beta   90.00
_cell.angle_gamma   90.00
#
_symmetry.space_group_name_H-M   'P 1'
#
loop_
_entity.id
_entity.type
_entity.pdbx_description
1 polymer ?
#
loop_
_entity_poly.entity_id
_entity_poly.type
_entity_poly.pdbx_seq_one_letter_code
_entity_poly.pdbx_strand_id
1 'polypeptide(L)'
;STSSLESNLEGLAGVLEADLPNYKSKILRILCTVARLLPEKLTVYTTLVGLLNARNYNFGGEFVEAMIRQLKECLKVNMYNEAVYLVRFLSDLVNCHVIAAPSMVAMFENFVSVTQEEDVPQVRCDWYMFAFLSSLPWVGKELYEKKDAEMDRLLSQTESYLKRRQKIHVPMLQVWTADKPHPQEEYLDCLWSQIQKLKKDRWQERHILRPYLAFDSILCEALQHNLPPFTPPPHTEDSVYPMPRVIFRMFDYTDDPEGPVMPGSHSVERFVIEENLHCIIKSHWKERKTCAAQLLSYPGNNKIPLNYHIVEVIFAELFQLPSPPHIEVMYTTLLIELCKLQPGSLPQVLAQATEMLYMRLDTMNTTCIDRFINWFSHHLSNFQFRWSWEDWSDCLTQDLEKPKPKFVREVLEKCMRLSYHQRIVDIVPATFSVLSPANPVCIYKYGDESNRSLPGYTVALCLTIAIKNKASNDEIFSILKDVPNPNQDDDDDEGFTFNPLKIEVFVQTLLHLAAKSFSHSFSALAKFHEVFKTLAESDEGKLHVLRVVYEVWKNHPQMIAVLVDKMIRTQIVDCAAVANWIFSSELAHDFTRFYIWEILHSTIRKMNKHVLKIHKELEETKARLARQHKRRDSDDDDDDDDRSSDREDGPLEEQIERLQEKVESAQSEQKNLFLVIFQRFIMLLTEHLVRCETGGIDVFTPWYKSCIERLQQIFLQ
;
A
#
# COMPACT_ATOMS: atom_id res chain seq x y z
N SER A 1 23.32 27.01 -1.85
CA SER A 1 24.68 27.56 -1.96
C SER A 1 24.59 28.93 -2.60
N THR A 2 25.48 29.86 -2.25
CA THR A 2 25.60 31.16 -2.94
C THR A 2 26.48 31.08 -4.19
N SER A 3 27.27 29.99 -4.33
CA SER A 3 28.11 29.71 -5.50
C SER A 3 27.38 28.82 -6.51
N SER A 4 27.76 28.92 -7.79
CA SER A 4 27.18 28.11 -8.87
C SER A 4 27.40 26.61 -8.64
N LEU A 5 26.57 25.77 -9.27
CA LEU A 5 26.70 24.32 -9.15
C LEU A 5 28.06 23.83 -9.68
N GLU A 6 28.51 24.42 -10.79
CA GLU A 6 29.79 24.14 -11.42
C GLU A 6 30.95 24.44 -10.46
N SER A 7 30.94 25.62 -9.84
CA SER A 7 31.97 26.00 -8.87
C SER A 7 32.00 25.06 -7.65
N ASN A 8 30.83 24.65 -7.16
CA ASN A 8 30.76 23.70 -6.03
C ASN A 8 31.25 22.30 -6.43
N LEU A 9 30.94 21.83 -7.66
CA LEU A 9 31.39 20.52 -8.17
C LEU A 9 32.91 20.48 -8.38
N GLU A 10 33.46 21.52 -9.01
CA GLU A 10 34.90 21.65 -9.25
C GLU A 10 35.68 21.70 -7.91
N GLY A 11 35.20 22.51 -6.97
CA GLY A 11 35.79 22.62 -5.64
C GLY A 11 35.72 21.28 -4.87
N LEU A 12 34.58 20.59 -4.92
CA LEU A 12 34.42 19.30 -4.25
C LEU A 12 35.31 18.21 -4.88
N ALA A 13 35.45 18.18 -6.20
CA ALA A 13 36.35 17.25 -6.89
C ALA A 13 37.79 17.43 -6.42
N GLY A 14 38.27 18.68 -6.32
CA GLY A 14 39.62 18.98 -5.80
C GLY A 14 39.83 18.56 -4.34
N VAL A 15 38.83 18.78 -3.47
CA VAL A 15 38.89 18.34 -2.07
C VAL A 15 38.94 16.81 -1.96
N LEU A 16 38.07 16.11 -2.69
CA LEU A 16 38.03 14.65 -2.66
C LEU A 16 39.30 14.02 -3.23
N GLU A 17 39.88 14.61 -4.30
CA GLU A 17 41.17 14.20 -4.86
C GLU A 17 42.29 14.28 -3.81
N ALA A 18 42.39 15.40 -3.10
CA ALA A 18 43.39 15.61 -2.05
C ALA A 18 43.28 14.58 -0.90
N ASP A 19 42.06 14.11 -0.64
CA ASP A 19 41.76 13.13 0.41
C ASP A 19 41.89 11.66 -0.03
N LEU A 20 42.05 11.39 -1.34
CA LEU A 20 42.19 10.01 -1.85
C LEU A 20 43.29 9.19 -1.15
N PRO A 21 44.50 9.73 -0.85
CA PRO A 21 45.56 8.94 -0.23
C PRO A 21 45.16 8.26 1.08
N ASN A 22 44.30 8.90 1.88
CA ASN A 22 43.89 8.41 3.20
C ASN A 22 42.46 7.89 3.24
N TYR A 23 41.58 8.34 2.33
CA TYR A 23 40.14 8.12 2.42
C TYR A 23 39.50 7.52 1.17
N LYS A 24 40.28 7.07 0.16
CA LYS A 24 39.75 6.48 -1.10
C LYS A 24 38.62 5.47 -0.87
N SER A 25 38.80 4.50 0.03
CA SER A 25 37.77 3.48 0.32
C SER A 25 36.46 4.09 0.84
N LYS A 26 36.54 5.09 1.72
CA LYS A 26 35.37 5.79 2.26
C LYS A 26 34.68 6.63 1.19
N ILE A 27 35.45 7.31 0.34
CA ILE A 27 34.95 8.12 -0.78
C ILE A 27 34.21 7.24 -1.78
N LEU A 28 34.82 6.12 -2.22
CA LEU A 28 34.18 5.13 -3.10
C LEU A 28 32.85 4.65 -2.54
N ARG A 29 32.82 4.27 -1.25
CA ARG A 29 31.60 3.80 -0.60
C ARG A 29 30.51 4.88 -0.55
N ILE A 30 30.87 6.13 -0.26
CA ILE A 30 29.91 7.25 -0.21
C ILE A 30 29.34 7.49 -1.61
N LEU A 31 30.17 7.55 -2.64
CA LEU A 31 29.73 7.77 -4.02
C LEU A 31 28.82 6.62 -4.53
N CYS A 32 29.17 5.37 -4.24
CA CYS A 32 28.30 4.22 -4.54
C CYS A 32 26.96 4.30 -3.77
N THR A 33 26.99 4.82 -2.54
CA THR A 33 25.77 4.98 -1.72
C THR A 33 24.85 6.05 -2.30
N VAL A 34 25.37 7.22 -2.68
CA VAL A 34 24.54 8.29 -3.28
C VAL A 34 24.05 7.91 -4.68
N ALA A 35 24.82 7.14 -5.46
CA ALA A 35 24.38 6.60 -6.74
C ALA A 35 23.15 5.68 -6.60
N ARG A 36 23.02 5.00 -5.45
CA ARG A 36 21.91 4.09 -5.13
C ARG A 36 20.74 4.78 -4.43
N LEU A 37 21.01 5.79 -3.60
CA LEU A 37 20.01 6.37 -2.69
C LEU A 37 19.49 7.75 -3.11
N LEU A 38 20.18 8.46 -4.00
CA LEU A 38 19.83 9.81 -4.44
C LEU A 38 19.70 9.91 -5.98
N PRO A 39 18.88 9.07 -6.63
CA PRO A 39 18.70 9.09 -8.07
C PRO A 39 18.15 10.42 -8.61
N GLU A 40 17.43 11.20 -7.80
CA GLU A 40 16.97 12.55 -8.16
C GLU A 40 18.12 13.55 -8.35
N LYS A 41 19.34 13.20 -7.93
CA LYS A 41 20.59 13.96 -8.11
C LYS A 41 21.59 13.26 -9.02
N LEU A 42 21.12 12.31 -9.83
CA LEU A 42 21.93 11.46 -10.71
C LEU A 42 23.04 12.23 -11.44
N THR A 43 22.66 13.23 -12.25
CA THR A 43 23.58 13.94 -13.14
C THR A 43 24.57 14.85 -12.41
N VAL A 44 24.26 15.25 -11.17
CA VAL A 44 25.19 15.98 -10.30
C VAL A 44 26.33 15.06 -9.87
N TYR A 45 26.00 13.83 -9.45
CA TYR A 45 26.98 12.88 -8.97
C TYR A 45 27.77 12.21 -10.10
N THR A 46 27.17 11.96 -11.27
CA THR A 46 27.93 11.48 -12.43
C THR A 46 28.93 12.54 -12.91
N THR A 47 28.55 13.82 -12.90
CA THR A 47 29.49 14.92 -13.21
C THR A 47 30.66 14.96 -12.23
N LEU A 48 30.39 14.85 -10.92
CA LEU A 48 31.43 14.79 -9.89
C LEU A 48 32.41 13.63 -10.11
N VAL A 49 31.88 12.44 -10.44
CA VAL A 49 32.70 11.27 -10.77
C VAL A 49 33.51 11.49 -12.05
N GLY A 50 32.94 12.14 -13.06
CA GLY A 50 33.65 12.54 -14.28
C GLY A 50 34.87 13.41 -13.99
N LEU A 51 34.70 14.45 -13.18
CA LEU A 51 35.80 15.33 -12.76
C LEU A 51 36.87 14.59 -11.96
N LEU A 52 36.46 13.69 -11.07
CA LEU A 52 37.41 12.84 -10.32
C LEU A 52 38.16 11.85 -11.22
N ASN A 53 37.53 11.29 -12.24
CA ASN A 53 38.17 10.42 -13.23
C ASN A 53 39.21 11.19 -14.06
N ALA A 54 38.87 12.41 -14.50
CA ALA A 54 39.79 13.27 -15.25
C ALA A 54 41.06 13.59 -14.44
N ARG A 55 40.91 13.78 -13.12
CA ARG A 55 42.01 14.03 -12.18
C ARG A 55 42.79 12.77 -11.81
N ASN A 56 42.10 11.64 -11.65
CA ASN A 56 42.68 10.36 -11.26
C ASN A 56 41.99 9.19 -11.97
N TYR A 57 42.58 8.73 -13.07
CA TYR A 57 42.06 7.62 -13.88
C TYR A 57 41.88 6.32 -13.08
N ASN A 58 42.84 5.98 -12.21
CA ASN A 58 42.79 4.76 -11.41
C ASN A 58 41.59 4.76 -10.46
N PHE A 59 41.28 5.91 -9.87
CA PHE A 59 40.08 6.07 -9.04
C PHE A 59 38.81 5.82 -9.84
N GLY A 60 38.71 6.35 -11.07
CA GLY A 60 37.58 6.10 -11.97
C GLY A 60 37.36 4.61 -12.24
N GLY A 61 38.44 3.87 -12.49
CA GLY A 61 38.38 2.42 -12.70
C GLY A 61 37.90 1.67 -11.45
N GLU A 62 38.48 1.95 -10.28
CA GLU A 62 38.05 1.35 -9.00
C GLU A 62 36.59 1.67 -8.67
N PHE A 63 36.11 2.87 -9.02
CA PHE A 63 34.72 3.27 -8.85
C PHE A 63 33.78 2.48 -9.76
N VAL A 64 34.09 2.35 -11.05
CA VAL A 64 33.30 1.56 -12.00
C VAL A 64 33.22 0.10 -11.57
N GLU A 65 34.33 -0.50 -11.12
CA GLU A 65 34.31 -1.86 -10.57
C GLU A 65 33.45 -1.97 -9.30
N ALA A 66 33.54 -0.99 -8.39
CA ALA A 66 32.73 -0.96 -7.18
C ALA A 66 31.23 -0.87 -7.50
N MET A 67 30.86 -0.07 -8.51
CA MET A 67 29.48 0.04 -8.99
C MET A 67 28.95 -1.28 -9.57
N ILE A 68 29.76 -2.01 -10.36
CA ILE A 68 29.37 -3.33 -10.89
C ILE A 68 29.24 -4.37 -9.77
N ARG A 69 30.14 -4.37 -8.78
CA ARG A 69 30.01 -5.21 -7.58
C ARG A 69 28.73 -4.88 -6.82
N GLN A 70 28.44 -3.59 -6.62
CA GLN A 70 27.24 -3.13 -5.93
C GLN A 70 25.96 -3.51 -6.69
N LEU A 71 25.97 -3.43 -8.02
CA LEU A 71 24.86 -3.86 -8.87
C LEU A 71 24.60 -5.37 -8.71
N LYS A 72 25.65 -6.20 -8.80
CA LYS A 72 25.53 -7.65 -8.60
C LYS A 72 24.97 -7.98 -7.20
N GLU A 73 25.44 -7.29 -6.17
CA GLU A 73 24.94 -7.49 -4.81
C GLU A 73 23.47 -7.07 -4.68
N CYS A 74 23.08 -5.91 -5.21
CA CYS A 74 21.68 -5.48 -5.21
C CYS A 74 20.75 -6.49 -5.90
N LEU A 75 21.17 -7.06 -7.04
CA LEU A 75 20.39 -8.09 -7.73
C LEU A 75 20.30 -9.39 -6.92
N LYS A 76 21.41 -9.80 -6.29
CA LYS A 76 21.46 -11.00 -5.44
C LYS A 76 20.52 -10.89 -4.24
N VAL A 77 20.38 -9.71 -3.64
CA VAL A 77 19.49 -9.46 -2.50
C VAL A 77 18.11 -8.91 -2.91
N ASN A 78 17.70 -9.10 -4.18
CA ASN A 78 16.39 -8.70 -4.71
C ASN A 78 16.08 -7.19 -4.62
N MET A 79 17.09 -6.33 -4.51
CA MET A 79 16.95 -4.85 -4.49
C MET A 79 16.87 -4.27 -5.91
N TYR A 80 15.97 -4.81 -6.73
CA TYR A 80 15.81 -4.49 -8.14
C TYR A 80 15.48 -3.00 -8.42
N ASN A 81 14.70 -2.35 -7.55
CA ASN A 81 14.39 -0.92 -7.71
C ASN A 81 15.65 -0.04 -7.56
N GLU A 82 16.56 -0.42 -6.66
CA GLU A 82 17.81 0.32 -6.47
C GLU A 82 18.85 -0.03 -7.54
N ALA A 83 18.84 -1.27 -8.03
CA ALA A 83 19.67 -1.68 -9.15
C ALA A 83 19.39 -0.86 -10.42
N VAL A 84 18.13 -0.44 -10.66
CA VAL A 84 17.79 0.48 -11.77
C VAL A 84 18.57 1.80 -11.67
N TYR A 85 18.68 2.38 -10.47
CA TYR A 85 19.41 3.63 -10.27
C TYR A 85 20.91 3.47 -10.56
N LEU A 86 21.49 2.33 -10.17
CA LEU A 86 22.88 2.01 -10.49
C LEU A 86 23.09 1.86 -12.01
N VAL A 87 22.16 1.22 -12.72
CA VAL A 87 22.23 1.08 -14.18
C VAL A 87 22.09 2.44 -14.87
N ARG A 88 21.19 3.31 -14.41
CA ARG A 88 21.08 4.70 -14.91
C ARG A 88 22.34 5.51 -14.61
N PHE A 89 22.96 5.31 -13.45
CA PHE A 89 24.23 5.96 -13.08
C PHE A 89 25.36 5.55 -14.01
N LEU A 90 25.54 4.25 -14.24
CA LEU A 90 26.50 3.72 -15.22
C LEU A 90 26.22 4.24 -16.64
N SER A 91 24.95 4.36 -17.00
CA SER A 91 24.52 4.91 -18.29
C SER A 91 24.93 6.38 -18.46
N ASP A 92 24.60 7.24 -17.49
CA ASP A 92 24.91 8.67 -17.60
C ASP A 92 26.42 8.96 -17.44
N LEU A 93 27.20 8.07 -16.82
CA LEU A 93 28.66 8.14 -16.81
C LEU A 93 29.31 8.00 -18.20
N VAL A 94 28.59 7.49 -19.20
CA VAL A 94 29.04 7.55 -20.60
C VAL A 94 29.09 8.99 -21.08
N ASN A 95 28.06 9.79 -20.77
CA ASN A 95 28.01 11.21 -21.12
C ASN A 95 29.10 12.03 -20.39
N CYS A 96 29.58 11.53 -19.24
CA CYS A 96 30.69 12.13 -18.49
C CYS A 96 32.08 11.64 -18.95
N HIS A 97 32.17 10.88 -20.04
CA HIS A 97 33.41 10.29 -20.54
C HIS A 97 34.16 9.40 -19.51
N VAL A 98 33.42 8.77 -18.59
CA VAL A 98 34.00 7.81 -17.64
C VAL A 98 33.90 6.38 -18.18
N ILE A 99 32.78 6.03 -18.80
CA ILE A 99 32.55 4.68 -19.38
C ILE A 99 32.48 4.78 -20.90
N ALA A 100 33.13 3.85 -21.60
CA ALA A 100 33.04 3.76 -23.05
C ALA A 100 31.65 3.28 -23.50
N ALA A 101 31.02 3.98 -24.44
CA ALA A 101 29.70 3.64 -24.98
C ALA A 101 29.54 2.16 -25.43
N PRO A 102 30.53 1.53 -26.12
CA PRO A 102 30.44 0.12 -26.49
C PRO A 102 30.25 -0.83 -25.30
N SER A 103 30.82 -0.51 -24.13
CA SER A 103 30.66 -1.32 -22.92
C SER A 103 29.24 -1.28 -22.38
N MET A 104 28.57 -0.12 -22.44
CA MET A 104 27.16 0.00 -22.06
C MET A 104 26.23 -0.72 -23.05
N VAL A 105 26.50 -0.64 -24.35
CA VAL A 105 25.73 -1.38 -25.36
C VAL A 105 25.85 -2.88 -25.13
N ALA A 106 27.05 -3.41 -24.87
CA ALA A 106 27.25 -4.82 -24.57
C ALA A 106 26.52 -5.26 -23.27
N MET A 107 26.49 -4.41 -22.25
CA MET A 107 25.70 -4.66 -21.05
C MET A 107 24.20 -4.72 -21.35
N PHE A 108 23.69 -3.83 -22.21
CA PHE A 108 22.29 -3.84 -22.63
C PHE A 108 21.95 -5.01 -23.58
N GLU A 109 22.88 -5.49 -24.41
CA GLU A 109 22.74 -6.76 -25.13
C GLU A 109 22.50 -7.93 -24.16
N ASN A 110 23.27 -7.97 -23.07
CA ASN A 110 23.07 -8.98 -22.03
C ASN A 110 21.77 -8.79 -21.24
N PHE A 111 21.22 -7.58 -21.14
CA PHE A 111 19.91 -7.35 -20.52
C PHE A 111 18.79 -7.81 -21.44
N VAL A 112 18.89 -7.51 -22.74
CA VAL A 112 17.89 -7.90 -23.74
C VAL A 112 17.88 -9.40 -23.98
N SER A 113 19.03 -10.07 -23.87
CA SER A 113 19.12 -11.52 -24.01
C SER A 113 18.34 -12.29 -22.93
N VAL A 114 18.07 -11.70 -21.76
CA VAL A 114 17.21 -12.31 -20.72
C VAL A 114 15.81 -12.64 -21.26
N THR A 115 15.32 -11.89 -22.25
CA THR A 115 14.03 -12.19 -22.89
C THR A 115 14.01 -13.49 -23.69
N GLN A 116 15.18 -14.08 -23.95
CA GLN A 116 15.34 -15.38 -24.63
C GLN A 116 15.61 -16.52 -23.65
N GLU A 117 15.71 -16.26 -22.34
CA GLU A 117 15.79 -17.32 -21.33
C GLU A 117 14.48 -18.12 -21.35
N GLU A 118 14.60 -19.45 -21.31
CA GLU A 118 13.47 -20.38 -21.20
C GLU A 118 13.07 -20.56 -19.73
N ASP A 119 11.80 -20.86 -19.48
CA ASP A 119 11.25 -21.19 -18.15
C ASP A 119 11.49 -20.13 -17.05
N VAL A 120 11.55 -18.85 -17.43
CA VAL A 120 11.65 -17.73 -16.47
C VAL A 120 10.36 -16.90 -16.36
N PRO A 121 10.08 -16.29 -15.18
CA PRO A 121 8.92 -15.43 -15.01
C PRO A 121 8.95 -14.19 -15.92
N GLN A 122 7.78 -13.77 -16.45
CA GLN A 122 7.69 -12.53 -17.24
C GLN A 122 8.26 -11.31 -16.49
N VAL A 123 8.02 -11.22 -15.18
CA VAL A 123 8.51 -10.13 -14.31
C VAL A 123 10.03 -10.01 -14.24
N ARG A 124 10.77 -11.09 -14.51
CA ARG A 124 12.24 -11.06 -14.65
C ARG A 124 12.63 -10.29 -15.91
N CYS A 125 12.13 -10.74 -17.05
CA CYS A 125 12.39 -10.15 -18.35
C CYS A 125 11.94 -8.67 -18.40
N ASP A 126 10.76 -8.40 -17.85
CA ASP A 126 10.18 -7.06 -17.69
C ASP A 126 11.14 -6.11 -16.96
N TRP A 127 11.77 -6.55 -15.86
CA TRP A 127 12.68 -5.69 -15.11
C TRP A 127 13.93 -5.30 -15.91
N TYR A 128 14.55 -6.25 -16.61
CA TYR A 128 15.71 -5.95 -17.47
C TYR A 128 15.34 -5.03 -18.63
N MET A 129 14.13 -5.18 -19.20
CA MET A 129 13.62 -4.27 -20.24
C MET A 129 13.41 -2.88 -19.68
N PHE A 130 12.84 -2.77 -18.49
CA PHE A 130 12.63 -1.49 -17.82
C PHE A 130 13.96 -0.81 -17.48
N ALA A 131 14.95 -1.55 -16.97
CA ALA A 131 16.27 -1.01 -16.63
C ALA A 131 16.99 -0.47 -17.87
N PHE A 132 16.89 -1.17 -19.01
CA PHE A 132 17.39 -0.70 -20.30
C PHE A 132 16.64 0.54 -20.80
N LEU A 133 15.33 0.43 -21.04
CA LEU A 133 14.52 1.49 -21.64
C LEU A 133 14.54 2.77 -20.80
N SER A 134 14.43 2.64 -19.46
CA SER A 134 14.43 3.81 -18.57
C SER A 134 15.79 4.48 -18.43
N SER A 135 16.87 3.91 -18.96
CA SER A 135 18.19 4.57 -19.01
C SER A 135 18.39 5.43 -20.25
N LEU A 136 17.60 5.18 -21.30
CA LEU A 136 17.72 5.87 -22.59
C LEU A 136 17.43 7.38 -22.59
N PRO A 137 16.58 7.95 -21.70
CA PRO A 137 16.47 9.41 -21.60
C PRO A 137 17.80 10.09 -21.26
N TRP A 138 18.68 9.40 -20.52
CA TRP A 138 19.99 9.92 -20.16
C TRP A 138 21.04 9.64 -21.23
N VAL A 139 21.17 8.40 -21.69
CA VAL A 139 22.31 7.96 -22.53
C VAL A 139 21.95 7.65 -23.99
N GLY A 140 20.66 7.60 -24.33
CA GLY A 140 20.19 7.05 -25.61
C GLY A 140 20.79 7.75 -26.83
N LYS A 141 20.99 9.07 -26.74
CA LYS A 141 21.66 9.86 -27.79
C LYS A 141 23.08 9.37 -28.05
N GLU A 142 23.92 9.33 -27.01
CA GLU A 142 25.34 8.97 -27.13
C GLU A 142 25.51 7.52 -27.60
N LEU A 143 24.69 6.58 -27.10
CA LEU A 143 24.74 5.20 -27.57
C LEU A 143 24.34 5.08 -29.04
N TYR A 144 23.28 5.78 -29.46
CA TYR A 144 22.82 5.72 -30.84
C TYR A 144 23.79 6.40 -31.81
N GLU A 145 24.45 7.50 -31.41
CA GLU A 145 25.46 8.17 -32.23
C GLU A 145 26.73 7.32 -32.44
N LYS A 146 27.11 6.49 -31.46
CA LYS A 146 28.30 5.63 -31.55
C LYS A 146 28.03 4.24 -32.12
N LYS A 147 26.81 3.71 -31.91
CA LYS A 147 26.44 2.29 -32.09
C LYS A 147 25.00 2.13 -32.59
N ASP A 148 24.62 2.88 -33.63
CA ASP A 148 23.26 2.90 -34.20
C ASP A 148 22.75 1.52 -34.60
N ALA A 149 23.55 0.74 -35.34
CA ALA A 149 23.18 -0.59 -35.84
C ALA A 149 22.90 -1.60 -34.71
N GLU A 150 23.74 -1.61 -33.67
CA GLU A 150 23.54 -2.45 -32.49
C GLU A 150 22.32 -1.97 -31.68
N MET A 151 22.14 -0.66 -31.50
CA MET A 151 20.98 -0.10 -30.81
C MET A 151 19.66 -0.40 -31.54
N ASP A 152 19.62 -0.34 -32.87
CA ASP A 152 18.43 -0.70 -33.65
C ASP A 152 18.09 -2.18 -33.53
N ARG A 153 19.10 -3.05 -33.43
CA ARG A 153 18.89 -4.47 -33.13
C ARG A 153 18.27 -4.68 -31.75
N LEU A 154 18.80 -4.00 -30.72
CA LEU A 154 18.27 -4.05 -29.35
C LEU A 154 16.82 -3.60 -29.30
N LEU A 155 16.51 -2.43 -29.89
CA LEU A 155 15.15 -1.90 -29.92
C LEU A 155 14.18 -2.84 -30.67
N SER A 156 14.62 -3.49 -31.75
CA SER A 156 13.81 -4.46 -32.49
C SER A 156 13.52 -5.73 -31.68
N GLN A 157 14.51 -6.22 -30.92
CA GLN A 157 14.34 -7.35 -30.00
C GLN A 157 13.40 -6.98 -28.84
N THR A 158 13.56 -5.78 -28.27
CA THR A 158 12.65 -5.24 -27.26
C THR A 158 11.22 -5.16 -27.79
N GLU A 159 10.99 -4.60 -28.97
CA GLU A 159 9.65 -4.53 -29.57
C GLU A 159 9.02 -5.91 -29.75
N SER A 160 9.81 -6.88 -30.22
CA SER A 160 9.37 -8.26 -30.42
C SER A 160 8.96 -8.91 -29.09
N TYR A 161 9.71 -8.65 -28.02
CA TYR A 161 9.36 -9.09 -26.68
C TYR A 161 8.07 -8.41 -26.17
N LEU A 162 7.97 -7.08 -26.28
CA LEU A 162 6.82 -6.33 -25.78
C LEU A 162 5.50 -6.78 -26.43
N LYS A 163 5.52 -7.11 -27.74
CA LYS A 163 4.34 -7.61 -28.47
C LYS A 163 3.80 -8.96 -27.96
N ARG A 164 4.65 -9.81 -27.38
CA ARG A 164 4.26 -11.15 -26.87
C ARG A 164 3.98 -11.20 -25.36
N ARG A 165 4.14 -10.08 -24.64
CA ARG A 165 3.88 -10.02 -23.19
C ARG A 165 2.40 -10.23 -22.89
N GLN A 166 2.13 -10.95 -21.81
CA GLN A 166 0.79 -11.09 -21.26
C GLN A 166 0.42 -9.84 -20.46
N LYS A 167 -0.83 -9.40 -20.63
CA LYS A 167 -1.40 -8.20 -19.98
C LYS A 167 -2.52 -8.50 -18.99
N ILE A 168 -2.56 -9.74 -18.49
CA ILE A 168 -3.58 -10.23 -17.55
C ILE A 168 -3.65 -9.44 -16.23
N HIS A 169 -2.55 -8.79 -15.84
CA HIS A 169 -2.44 -8.00 -14.61
C HIS A 169 -3.06 -6.60 -14.74
N VAL A 170 -3.27 -6.09 -15.96
CA VAL A 170 -3.66 -4.69 -16.18
C VAL A 170 -5.01 -4.35 -15.52
N PRO A 171 -6.10 -5.12 -15.72
CA PRO A 171 -7.40 -4.77 -15.11
C PRO A 171 -7.38 -4.78 -13.57
N MET A 172 -6.45 -5.54 -12.96
CA MET A 172 -6.30 -5.62 -11.51
C MET A 172 -5.52 -4.42 -10.93
N LEU A 173 -4.74 -3.73 -11.75
CA LEU A 173 -3.83 -2.65 -11.33
C LEU A 173 -4.26 -1.26 -11.81
N GLN A 174 -5.25 -1.17 -12.69
CA GLN A 174 -5.82 0.09 -13.15
C GLN A 174 -6.60 0.81 -12.05
N VAL A 175 -6.30 2.11 -11.86
CA VAL A 175 -7.12 2.98 -11.00
C VAL A 175 -8.49 3.24 -11.64
N TRP A 176 -8.51 3.45 -12.96
CA TRP A 176 -9.73 3.55 -13.76
C TRP A 176 -9.70 2.58 -14.92
N THR A 177 -10.81 1.87 -15.13
CA THR A 177 -10.98 0.99 -16.29
C THR A 177 -11.40 1.73 -17.57
N ALA A 178 -11.85 2.98 -17.47
CA ALA A 178 -12.17 3.80 -18.62
C ALA A 178 -10.91 4.30 -19.34
N ASP A 179 -10.88 4.20 -20.66
CA ASP A 179 -9.80 4.75 -21.50
C ASP A 179 -9.88 6.28 -21.67
N LYS A 180 -11.01 6.88 -21.31
CA LYS A 180 -11.25 8.32 -21.44
C LYS A 180 -11.46 8.96 -20.06
N PRO A 181 -10.95 10.19 -19.85
CA PRO A 181 -10.17 10.98 -20.80
C PRO A 181 -8.70 10.55 -20.96
N HIS A 182 -8.17 9.76 -20.02
CA HIS A 182 -6.81 9.23 -20.10
C HIS A 182 -6.79 7.71 -19.85
N PRO A 183 -6.19 6.93 -20.75
CA PRO A 183 -5.99 5.51 -20.51
C PRO A 183 -4.97 5.30 -19.39
N GLN A 184 -5.24 4.32 -18.54
CA GLN A 184 -4.30 3.86 -17.51
C GLN A 184 -3.42 2.76 -18.13
N GLU A 185 -2.30 3.19 -18.70
CA GLU A 185 -1.43 2.35 -19.55
C GLU A 185 -0.51 1.44 -18.74
N GLU A 186 -0.22 0.26 -19.27
CA GLU A 186 0.79 -0.64 -18.72
C GLU A 186 2.19 0.02 -18.82
N TYR A 187 2.99 -0.08 -17.75
CA TYR A 187 4.18 0.75 -17.59
C TYR A 187 5.26 0.56 -18.68
N LEU A 188 5.43 -0.64 -19.23
CA LEU A 188 6.39 -0.90 -20.30
C LEU A 188 5.86 -0.47 -21.66
N ASP A 189 4.56 -0.59 -21.91
CA ASP A 189 3.94 -0.07 -23.14
C ASP A 189 4.03 1.48 -23.19
N CYS A 190 3.75 2.13 -22.06
CA CYS A 190 3.84 3.58 -21.92
C CYS A 190 5.30 4.04 -22.10
N LEU A 191 6.25 3.40 -21.40
CA LEU A 191 7.68 3.71 -21.53
C LEU A 191 8.19 3.46 -22.95
N TRP A 192 7.76 2.39 -23.61
CA TRP A 192 8.11 2.12 -24.99
C TRP A 192 7.65 3.24 -25.93
N SER A 193 6.40 3.69 -25.77
CA SER A 193 5.86 4.82 -26.55
C SER A 193 6.65 6.11 -26.31
N GLN A 194 7.09 6.35 -25.07
CA GLN A 194 7.96 7.47 -24.71
C GLN A 194 9.33 7.38 -25.38
N ILE A 195 9.97 6.21 -25.35
CA ILE A 195 11.27 5.99 -26.01
C ILE A 195 11.15 6.11 -27.53
N GLN A 196 10.06 5.62 -28.13
CA GLN A 196 9.82 5.78 -29.56
C GLN A 196 9.66 7.24 -29.97
N LYS A 197 8.95 8.03 -29.16
CA LYS A 197 8.88 9.48 -29.36
C LYS A 197 10.27 10.13 -29.22
N LEU A 198 11.04 9.79 -28.19
CA LEU A 198 12.40 10.30 -28.00
C LEU A 198 13.30 9.98 -29.20
N LYS A 199 13.26 8.74 -29.71
CA LYS A 199 14.00 8.33 -30.90
C LYS A 199 13.57 9.14 -32.13
N LYS A 200 12.26 9.30 -32.35
CA LYS A 200 11.70 10.12 -33.45
C LYS A 200 12.17 11.57 -33.37
N ASP A 201 12.30 12.10 -32.15
CA ASP A 201 12.80 13.45 -31.86
C ASP A 201 14.33 13.51 -31.83
N ARG A 202 15.02 12.53 -32.45
CA ARG A 202 16.48 12.44 -32.57
C ARG A 202 17.19 12.45 -31.22
N TRP A 203 16.62 11.73 -30.25
CA TRP A 203 17.13 11.61 -28.89
C TRP A 203 17.31 12.95 -28.17
N GLN A 204 16.53 13.96 -28.56
CA GLN A 204 16.50 15.25 -27.88
C GLN A 204 15.34 15.28 -26.88
N GLU A 205 15.65 15.66 -25.65
CA GLU A 205 14.69 15.92 -24.58
C GLU A 205 14.96 17.30 -23.97
N ARG A 206 13.98 17.82 -23.23
CA ARG A 206 13.95 19.22 -22.80
C ARG A 206 14.00 19.43 -21.30
N HIS A 207 14.29 18.42 -20.49
CA HIS A 207 14.09 18.48 -19.05
C HIS A 207 15.33 18.19 -18.21
N ILE A 208 16.10 17.14 -18.55
CA ILE A 208 17.21 16.64 -17.73
C ILE A 208 18.31 17.71 -17.63
N LEU A 209 18.65 18.11 -16.40
CA LEU A 209 19.81 18.94 -16.12
C LEU A 209 21.09 18.12 -16.29
N ARG A 210 22.03 18.63 -17.09
CA ARG A 210 23.28 17.91 -17.45
C ARG A 210 24.50 18.77 -17.11
N PRO A 211 24.91 18.85 -15.82
CA PRO A 211 25.99 19.74 -15.38
C PRO A 211 27.32 19.48 -16.09
N TYR A 212 27.61 18.23 -16.48
CA TYR A 212 28.80 17.84 -17.22
C TYR A 212 28.99 18.58 -18.55
N LEU A 213 27.93 19.12 -19.17
CA LEU A 213 28.06 19.92 -20.40
C LEU A 213 28.86 21.21 -20.19
N ALA A 214 28.91 21.74 -18.96
CA ALA A 214 29.72 22.91 -18.62
C ALA A 214 31.23 22.58 -18.47
N PHE A 215 31.59 21.30 -18.44
CA PHE A 215 32.96 20.80 -18.24
C PHE A 215 33.50 20.05 -19.45
N ASP A 216 32.93 20.27 -20.63
CA ASP A 216 33.27 19.56 -21.87
C ASP A 216 34.78 19.54 -22.17
N SER A 217 35.45 20.69 -21.98
CA SER A 217 36.90 20.81 -22.17
C SER A 217 37.74 19.92 -21.24
N ILE A 218 37.23 19.59 -20.05
CA ILE A 218 37.92 18.72 -19.08
C ILE A 218 37.58 17.25 -19.36
N LEU A 219 36.29 16.96 -19.58
CA LEU A 219 35.81 15.59 -19.68
C LEU A 219 36.19 14.94 -21.01
N CYS A 220 36.30 15.71 -22.12
CA CYS A 220 36.73 15.18 -23.41
C CYS A 220 38.20 14.69 -23.40
N GLU A 221 39.05 15.26 -22.55
CA GLU A 221 40.46 14.85 -22.40
C GLU A 221 40.62 13.64 -21.46
N ALA A 222 39.58 13.28 -20.71
CA ALA A 222 39.61 12.17 -19.76
C ALA A 222 39.60 10.82 -20.49
N LEU A 223 40.40 9.87 -19.99
CA LEU A 223 40.40 8.50 -20.49
C LEU A 223 39.16 7.75 -19.98
N GLN A 224 38.54 6.98 -20.87
CA GLN A 224 37.37 6.15 -20.59
C GLN A 224 37.77 4.75 -20.09
N HIS A 225 36.89 4.15 -19.30
CA HIS A 225 36.99 2.78 -18.82
C HIS A 225 36.03 1.85 -19.57
N ASN A 226 36.44 0.60 -19.76
CA ASN A 226 35.52 -0.45 -20.18
C ASN A 226 34.84 -1.09 -18.98
N LEU A 227 33.57 -1.47 -19.13
CA LEU A 227 32.90 -2.25 -18.09
C LEU A 227 33.45 -3.69 -18.10
N PRO A 228 33.63 -4.30 -16.91
CA PRO A 228 33.75 -5.74 -16.82
C PRO A 228 32.54 -6.42 -17.48
N PRO A 229 32.72 -7.59 -18.14
CA PRO A 229 31.60 -8.35 -18.66
C PRO A 229 30.53 -8.58 -17.58
N PHE A 230 29.30 -8.19 -17.89
CA PHE A 230 28.17 -8.34 -16.99
C PHE A 230 27.24 -9.44 -17.47
N THR A 231 27.13 -10.53 -16.71
CA THR A 231 26.12 -11.56 -16.92
C THR A 231 25.00 -11.35 -15.89
N PRO A 232 23.74 -11.19 -16.33
CA PRO A 232 22.57 -11.23 -15.45
C PRO A 232 22.64 -12.42 -14.49
N PRO A 233 22.45 -12.24 -13.17
CA PRO A 233 22.33 -13.36 -12.25
C PRO A 233 21.19 -14.30 -12.70
N PRO A 234 21.42 -15.63 -12.72
CA PRO A 234 20.41 -16.59 -13.16
C PRO A 234 19.15 -16.53 -12.29
N HIS A 235 18.02 -16.96 -12.83
CA HIS A 235 16.80 -17.10 -12.05
C HIS A 235 16.94 -18.22 -11.00
N THR A 236 16.42 -17.99 -9.81
CA THR A 236 16.33 -18.95 -8.71
C THR A 236 14.95 -18.87 -8.06
N GLU A 237 14.55 -19.89 -7.29
CA GLU A 237 13.29 -19.87 -6.54
C GLU A 237 13.22 -18.72 -5.52
N ASP A 238 14.37 -18.30 -4.98
CA ASP A 238 14.47 -17.14 -4.06
C ASP A 238 14.42 -15.78 -4.78
N SER A 239 14.37 -15.76 -6.11
CA SER A 239 14.35 -14.52 -6.89
C SER A 239 12.99 -13.83 -6.80
N VAL A 240 12.96 -12.61 -6.28
CA VAL A 240 11.74 -11.80 -6.12
C VAL A 240 11.84 -10.53 -6.96
N TYR A 241 11.15 -10.53 -8.10
CA TYR A 241 11.15 -9.39 -9.03
C TYR A 241 10.03 -8.38 -8.69
N PRO A 242 10.19 -7.09 -9.07
CA PRO A 242 9.13 -6.11 -8.92
C PRO A 242 7.87 -6.49 -9.70
N MET A 243 6.70 -6.22 -9.10
CA MET A 243 5.42 -6.36 -9.79
C MET A 243 5.31 -5.41 -10.99
N PRO A 244 4.55 -5.78 -12.04
CA PRO A 244 4.20 -4.84 -13.10
C PRO A 244 3.40 -3.67 -12.53
N ARG A 245 3.38 -2.55 -13.25
CA ARG A 245 2.70 -1.32 -12.84
C ARG A 245 1.80 -0.80 -13.95
N VAL A 246 0.82 -0.01 -13.55
CA VAL A 246 0.00 0.78 -14.46
C VAL A 246 0.26 2.26 -14.16
N ILE A 247 0.50 3.05 -15.20
CA ILE A 247 0.80 4.48 -15.07
C ILE A 247 -0.49 5.22 -14.73
N PHE A 248 -0.50 5.83 -13.54
CA PHE A 248 -1.56 6.75 -13.15
C PHE A 248 -1.50 7.99 -14.03
N ARG A 249 -2.65 8.36 -14.61
CA ARG A 249 -2.75 9.55 -15.44
C ARG A 249 -4.08 10.23 -15.19
N MET A 250 -4.03 11.50 -14.79
CA MET A 250 -5.26 12.29 -14.61
C MET A 250 -5.21 13.67 -15.25
N PHE A 251 -4.03 14.24 -15.50
CA PHE A 251 -3.88 15.56 -16.11
C PHE A 251 -3.25 15.52 -17.50
N ASP A 252 -3.65 16.48 -18.32
CA ASP A 252 -2.93 16.90 -19.53
C ASP A 252 -2.76 18.43 -19.61
N TYR A 253 -2.28 18.93 -20.75
CA TYR A 253 -2.00 20.36 -20.94
C TYR A 253 -3.25 21.25 -20.96
N THR A 254 -4.45 20.68 -21.13
CA THR A 254 -5.72 21.43 -21.15
C THR A 254 -6.20 21.77 -19.75
N ASP A 255 -5.70 21.08 -18.72
CA ASP A 255 -6.04 21.32 -17.32
C ASP A 255 -5.34 22.55 -16.72
N ASP A 256 -4.26 23.04 -17.36
CA ASP A 256 -3.53 24.27 -17.02
C ASP A 256 -3.30 25.14 -18.27
N PRO A 257 -4.35 25.77 -18.84
CA PRO A 257 -4.25 26.48 -20.11
C PRO A 257 -3.44 27.80 -20.02
N GLU A 258 -3.32 28.38 -18.83
CA GLU A 258 -2.60 29.64 -18.60
C GLU A 258 -1.14 29.43 -18.16
N GLY A 259 -0.79 28.24 -17.68
CA GLY A 259 0.53 27.89 -17.20
C GLY A 259 1.50 27.38 -18.28
N PRO A 260 2.70 26.93 -17.87
CA PRO A 260 3.63 26.26 -18.77
C PRO A 260 3.00 24.97 -19.32
N VAL A 261 3.24 24.70 -20.62
CA VAL A 261 2.68 23.52 -21.28
C VAL A 261 3.16 22.24 -20.59
N MET A 262 2.21 21.43 -20.14
CA MET A 262 2.49 20.13 -19.54
C MET A 262 3.08 19.16 -20.58
N PRO A 263 4.20 18.48 -20.30
CA PRO A 263 4.68 17.39 -21.14
C PRO A 263 3.64 16.28 -21.27
N GLY A 264 3.33 15.87 -22.50
CA GLY A 264 2.30 14.86 -22.78
C GLY A 264 2.68 13.47 -22.24
N SER A 265 1.68 12.60 -22.07
CA SER A 265 1.84 11.26 -21.45
C SER A 265 2.93 10.39 -22.10
N HIS A 266 3.09 10.48 -23.42
CA HIS A 266 4.11 9.74 -24.18
C HIS A 266 5.41 10.52 -24.40
N SER A 267 5.69 11.56 -23.61
CA SER A 267 6.99 12.24 -23.61
C SER A 267 7.91 11.68 -22.52
N VAL A 268 9.21 11.59 -22.79
CA VAL A 268 10.18 11.16 -21.77
C VAL A 268 10.35 12.20 -20.66
N GLU A 269 10.05 13.46 -20.94
CA GLU A 269 10.02 14.51 -19.92
C GLU A 269 8.98 14.18 -18.85
N ARG A 270 7.77 13.72 -19.23
CA ARG A 270 6.74 13.30 -18.27
C ARG A 270 7.23 12.18 -17.37
N PHE A 271 7.86 11.15 -17.96
CA PHE A 271 8.46 10.04 -17.22
C PHE A 271 9.54 10.50 -16.23
N VAL A 272 10.50 11.32 -16.69
CA VAL A 272 11.62 11.78 -15.87
C VAL A 272 11.15 12.70 -14.73
N ILE A 273 10.18 13.57 -14.98
CA ILE A 273 9.60 14.44 -13.94
C ILE A 273 8.99 13.57 -12.84
N GLU A 274 8.11 12.65 -13.20
CA GLU A 274 7.40 11.79 -12.24
C GLU A 274 8.35 10.91 -11.45
N GLU A 275 9.28 10.25 -12.13
CA GLU A 275 10.28 9.37 -11.49
C GLU A 275 11.10 10.14 -10.45
N ASN A 276 11.53 11.37 -10.76
CA ASN A 276 12.29 12.20 -9.82
C ASN A 276 11.43 12.66 -8.64
N LEU A 277 10.18 13.06 -8.86
CA LEU A 277 9.27 13.46 -7.78
C LEU A 277 8.95 12.27 -6.85
N HIS A 278 8.73 11.07 -7.39
CA HIS A 278 8.62 9.83 -6.61
C HIS A 278 9.90 9.57 -5.78
N CYS A 279 11.08 9.77 -6.37
CA CYS A 279 12.35 9.60 -5.64
C CYS A 279 12.51 10.63 -4.51
N ILE A 280 12.10 11.88 -4.73
CA ILE A 280 12.09 12.93 -3.69
C ILE A 280 11.18 12.52 -2.52
N ILE A 281 9.96 12.03 -2.81
CA ILE A 281 9.05 11.53 -1.77
C ILE A 281 9.71 10.37 -1.01
N LYS A 282 10.24 9.38 -1.73
CA LYS A 282 10.93 8.22 -1.13
C LYS A 282 12.07 8.62 -0.21
N SER A 283 12.85 9.64 -0.58
CA SER A 283 13.98 10.14 0.22
C SER A 283 13.53 10.91 1.48
N HIS A 284 12.36 11.55 1.44
CA HIS A 284 11.96 12.53 2.47
C HIS A 284 10.60 12.27 3.15
N TRP A 285 9.94 11.14 2.89
CA TRP A 285 8.56 10.86 3.36
C TRP A 285 8.36 10.97 4.89
N LYS A 286 9.41 10.74 5.68
CA LYS A 286 9.37 10.85 7.14
C LYS A 286 9.33 12.30 7.63
N GLU A 287 9.80 13.24 6.83
CA GLU A 287 9.99 14.65 7.16
C GLU A 287 9.13 15.53 6.25
N ARG A 288 7.81 15.56 6.50
CA ARG A 288 6.82 16.17 5.58
C ARG A 288 7.13 17.61 5.13
N LYS A 289 7.72 18.44 6.00
CA LYS A 289 8.12 19.83 5.66
C LYS A 289 9.29 19.84 4.68
N THR A 290 10.30 19.01 4.93
CA THR A 290 11.44 18.83 4.03
C THR A 290 10.99 18.25 2.70
N CYS A 291 10.13 17.22 2.72
CA CYS A 291 9.56 16.62 1.51
C CYS A 291 8.84 17.68 0.66
N ALA A 292 7.92 18.45 1.25
CA ALA A 292 7.20 19.52 0.56
C ALA A 292 8.15 20.58 -0.02
N ALA A 293 9.16 21.00 0.74
CA ALA A 293 10.16 21.96 0.27
C ALA A 293 11.00 21.41 -0.90
N GLN A 294 11.43 20.14 -0.82
CA GLN A 294 12.22 19.51 -1.89
C GLN A 294 11.40 19.37 -3.18
N LEU A 295 10.13 18.95 -3.09
CA LEU A 295 9.20 18.88 -4.23
C LEU A 295 9.03 20.24 -4.91
N LEU A 296 8.78 21.30 -4.13
CA LEU A 296 8.61 22.66 -4.67
C LEU A 296 9.91 23.27 -5.21
N SER A 297 11.07 22.77 -4.75
CA SER A 297 12.38 23.18 -5.25
C SER A 297 12.89 22.33 -6.41
N TYR A 298 12.06 21.43 -6.95
CA TYR A 298 12.46 20.52 -8.03
C TYR A 298 12.99 21.31 -9.24
N PRO A 299 14.28 21.12 -9.61
CA PRO A 299 14.88 21.90 -10.67
C PRO A 299 14.60 21.26 -12.04
N GLY A 300 14.51 22.08 -13.09
CA GLY A 300 14.35 21.62 -14.47
C GLY A 300 14.85 22.66 -15.47
N ASN A 301 15.27 22.21 -16.66
CA ASN A 301 15.76 23.11 -17.72
C ASN A 301 14.68 24.07 -18.23
N ASN A 302 13.44 23.60 -18.32
CA ASN A 302 12.30 24.35 -18.81
C ASN A 302 11.24 24.51 -17.73
N LYS A 303 10.42 25.56 -17.87
CA LYS A 303 9.27 25.77 -16.99
C LYS A 303 8.24 24.65 -17.24
N ILE A 304 7.80 24.02 -16.16
CA ILE A 304 6.76 22.99 -16.15
C ILE A 304 5.64 23.39 -15.17
N PRO A 305 4.41 22.89 -15.34
CA PRO A 305 3.34 23.09 -14.37
C PRO A 305 3.57 22.22 -13.13
N LEU A 306 4.59 22.58 -12.33
CA LEU A 306 5.13 21.76 -11.24
C LEU A 306 4.06 21.37 -10.20
N ASN A 307 3.15 22.29 -9.86
CA ASN A 307 2.08 22.00 -8.91
C ASN A 307 1.17 20.86 -9.39
N TYR A 308 0.85 20.79 -10.68
CA TYR A 308 0.06 19.70 -11.25
C TYR A 308 0.82 18.38 -11.20
N HIS A 309 2.11 18.37 -11.57
CA HIS A 309 2.94 17.17 -11.46
C HIS A 309 3.06 16.67 -10.01
N ILE A 310 3.26 17.56 -9.03
CA ILE A 310 3.32 17.18 -7.62
C ILE A 310 2.00 16.55 -7.16
N VAL A 311 0.86 17.19 -7.46
CA VAL A 311 -0.46 16.68 -7.08
C VAL A 311 -0.75 15.33 -7.74
N GLU A 312 -0.44 15.18 -9.03
CA GLU A 312 -0.63 13.92 -9.74
C GLU A 312 0.26 12.81 -9.20
N VAL A 313 1.54 13.07 -8.93
CA VAL A 313 2.47 12.08 -8.36
C VAL A 313 2.02 11.64 -6.97
N ILE A 314 1.51 12.55 -6.14
CA ILE A 314 0.98 12.20 -4.81
C ILE A 314 -0.25 11.30 -4.95
N PHE A 315 -1.18 11.59 -5.88
CA PHE A 315 -2.33 10.73 -6.13
C PHE A 315 -1.95 9.41 -6.82
N ALA A 316 -0.93 9.41 -7.68
CA ALA A 316 -0.37 8.21 -8.28
C ALA A 316 0.14 7.25 -7.19
N GLU A 317 0.87 7.75 -6.20
CA GLU A 317 1.30 6.94 -5.07
C GLU A 317 0.12 6.50 -4.19
N LEU A 318 -0.77 7.42 -3.83
CA LEU A 318 -1.93 7.11 -2.97
C LEU A 318 -2.84 6.05 -3.60
N PHE A 319 -3.06 6.10 -4.91
CA PHE A 319 -3.92 5.16 -5.62
C PHE A 319 -3.19 3.98 -6.24
N GLN A 320 -1.87 3.86 -6.02
CA GLN A 320 -1.07 2.75 -6.53
C GLN A 320 -1.63 1.41 -6.02
N LEU A 321 -1.90 0.49 -6.94
CA LEU A 321 -2.25 -0.90 -6.63
C LEU A 321 -0.99 -1.77 -6.79
N PRO A 322 -0.73 -2.74 -5.88
CA PRO A 322 -1.57 -3.17 -4.76
C PRO A 322 -1.64 -2.19 -3.58
N SER A 323 -0.53 -1.54 -3.26
CA SER A 323 -0.42 -0.64 -2.12
C SER A 323 0.43 0.59 -2.43
N PRO A 324 0.20 1.72 -1.72
CA PRO A 324 1.05 2.89 -1.84
C PRO A 324 2.47 2.60 -1.32
N PRO A 325 3.51 3.26 -1.85
CA PRO A 325 4.88 3.14 -1.35
C PRO A 325 5.04 3.49 0.14
N HIS A 326 4.19 4.38 0.66
CA HIS A 326 4.23 4.86 2.03
C HIS A 326 2.85 4.84 2.69
N ILE A 327 2.81 5.01 4.02
CA ILE A 327 1.54 5.00 4.77
C ILE A 327 0.58 6.11 4.28
N GLU A 328 -0.68 5.76 4.01
CA GLU A 328 -1.68 6.63 3.37
C GLU A 328 -1.82 8.03 4.01
N VAL A 329 -1.76 8.11 5.35
CA VAL A 329 -1.89 9.38 6.09
C VAL A 329 -0.77 10.37 5.77
N MET A 330 0.40 9.90 5.33
CA MET A 330 1.53 10.74 4.97
C MET A 330 1.12 11.71 3.84
N TYR A 331 0.49 11.20 2.78
CA TYR A 331 0.05 11.98 1.62
C TYR A 331 -0.95 13.09 1.99
N THR A 332 -1.86 12.82 2.93
CA THR A 332 -2.79 13.86 3.42
C THR A 332 -2.03 15.01 4.06
N THR A 333 -1.07 14.70 4.94
CA THR A 333 -0.29 15.74 5.62
C THR A 333 0.72 16.43 4.70
N LEU A 334 1.25 15.74 3.69
CA LEU A 334 2.14 16.31 2.69
C LEU A 334 1.41 17.37 1.84
N LEU A 335 0.20 17.07 1.36
CA LEU A 335 -0.63 18.03 0.63
C LEU A 335 -0.99 19.25 1.49
N ILE A 336 -1.26 19.06 2.79
CA ILE A 336 -1.46 20.17 3.72
C ILE A 336 -0.21 21.06 3.83
N GLU A 337 0.98 20.48 3.96
CA GLU A 337 2.22 21.28 4.01
C GLU A 337 2.50 21.99 2.68
N LEU A 338 2.23 21.34 1.54
CA LEU A 338 2.33 21.98 0.23
C LEU A 338 1.36 23.18 0.12
N CYS A 339 0.11 23.05 0.58
CA CYS A 339 -0.85 24.16 0.59
C CYS A 339 -0.36 25.35 1.43
N LYS A 340 0.36 25.09 2.54
CA LYS A 340 0.96 26.17 3.36
C LYS A 340 2.11 26.87 2.64
N LEU A 341 2.91 26.13 1.88
CA LEU A 341 4.06 26.67 1.16
C LEU A 341 3.68 27.36 -0.15
N GLN A 342 2.55 26.98 -0.77
CA GLN A 342 2.02 27.56 -2.02
C GLN A 342 0.52 27.92 -1.89
N PRO A 343 0.14 28.83 -0.98
CA PRO A 343 -1.26 29.13 -0.69
C PRO A 343 -2.02 29.79 -1.85
N GLY A 344 -1.31 30.44 -2.78
CA GLY A 344 -1.91 31.15 -3.91
C GLY A 344 -2.23 30.30 -5.13
N SER A 345 -1.81 29.03 -5.18
CA SER A 345 -1.94 28.20 -6.39
C SER A 345 -2.29 26.75 -6.09
N LEU A 346 -1.58 26.10 -5.16
CA LEU A 346 -1.76 24.67 -4.92
C LEU A 346 -3.17 24.27 -4.42
N PRO A 347 -3.85 25.04 -3.55
CA PRO A 347 -5.23 24.72 -3.19
C PRO A 347 -6.19 24.66 -4.38
N GLN A 348 -5.99 25.49 -5.40
CA GLN A 348 -6.83 25.49 -6.61
C GLN A 348 -6.58 24.23 -7.45
N VAL A 349 -5.30 23.89 -7.67
CA VAL A 349 -4.92 22.65 -8.37
C VAL A 349 -5.47 21.42 -7.63
N LEU A 350 -5.41 21.41 -6.30
CA LEU A 350 -5.92 20.30 -5.49
C LEU A 350 -7.46 20.21 -5.54
N ALA A 351 -8.17 21.35 -5.53
CA ALA A 351 -9.62 21.38 -5.69
C ALA A 351 -10.03 20.87 -7.08
N GLN A 352 -9.35 21.31 -8.14
CA GLN A 352 -9.55 20.80 -9.50
C GLN A 352 -9.28 19.29 -9.59
N ALA A 353 -8.19 18.81 -8.99
CA ALA A 353 -7.89 17.39 -8.93
C ALA A 353 -9.01 16.59 -8.24
N THR A 354 -9.50 17.10 -7.10
CA THR A 354 -10.60 16.47 -6.34
C THR A 354 -11.87 16.38 -7.17
N GLU A 355 -12.19 17.44 -7.91
CA GLU A 355 -13.33 17.47 -8.82
C GLU A 355 -13.19 16.43 -9.94
N MET A 356 -12.01 16.34 -10.56
CA MET A 356 -11.74 15.34 -11.60
C MET A 356 -11.81 13.90 -11.07
N LEU A 357 -11.31 13.65 -9.85
CA LEU A 357 -11.42 12.34 -9.20
C LEU A 357 -12.89 11.97 -8.96
N TYR A 358 -13.71 12.91 -8.45
CA TYR A 358 -15.14 12.72 -8.25
C TYR A 358 -15.87 12.43 -9.56
N MET A 359 -15.62 13.21 -10.60
CA MET A 359 -16.29 13.06 -11.90
C MET A 359 -15.92 11.74 -12.60
N ARG A 360 -14.81 11.10 -12.21
CA ARG A 360 -14.33 9.83 -12.77
C ARG A 360 -14.57 8.62 -11.84
N LEU A 361 -15.41 8.75 -10.80
CA LEU A 361 -15.69 7.67 -9.85
C LEU A 361 -16.30 6.41 -10.47
N ASP A 362 -17.05 6.53 -11.57
CA ASP A 362 -17.85 5.43 -12.13
C ASP A 362 -17.01 4.19 -12.49
N THR A 363 -15.80 4.40 -12.98
CA THR A 363 -14.85 3.34 -13.36
C THR A 363 -13.67 3.23 -12.42
N MET A 364 -13.65 3.98 -11.32
CA MET A 364 -12.56 3.91 -10.34
C MET A 364 -12.61 2.57 -9.60
N ASN A 365 -11.45 1.96 -9.35
CA ASN A 365 -11.34 0.74 -8.55
C ASN A 365 -11.74 1.02 -7.09
N THR A 366 -12.55 0.13 -6.50
CA THR A 366 -13.06 0.26 -5.13
C THR A 366 -11.96 0.48 -4.08
N THR A 367 -10.77 -0.13 -4.25
CA THR A 367 -9.64 0.09 -3.33
C THR A 367 -9.14 1.53 -3.39
N CYS A 368 -9.12 2.14 -4.57
CA CYS A 368 -8.74 3.54 -4.74
C CYS A 368 -9.84 4.48 -4.20
N ILE A 369 -11.12 4.12 -4.37
CA ILE A 369 -12.26 4.86 -3.80
C ILE A 369 -12.16 4.91 -2.27
N ASP A 370 -11.85 3.80 -1.61
CA ASP A 370 -11.65 3.76 -0.15
C ASP A 370 -10.58 4.77 0.31
N ARG A 371 -9.44 4.79 -0.39
CA ARG A 371 -8.34 5.72 -0.09
C ARG A 371 -8.74 7.16 -0.37
N PHE A 372 -9.54 7.41 -1.41
CA PHE A 372 -10.05 8.73 -1.75
C PHE A 372 -11.02 9.22 -0.66
N ILE A 373 -11.93 8.37 -0.18
CA ILE A 373 -12.84 8.67 0.93
C ILE A 373 -12.05 9.03 2.19
N ASN A 374 -11.04 8.21 2.55
CA ASN A 374 -10.20 8.45 3.73
C ASN A 374 -9.39 9.74 3.61
N TRP A 375 -8.75 9.97 2.47
CA TRP A 375 -7.98 11.19 2.21
C TRP A 375 -8.87 12.43 2.26
N PHE A 376 -9.98 12.42 1.52
CA PHE A 376 -10.83 13.61 1.35
C PHE A 376 -11.51 14.01 2.66
N SER A 377 -12.11 13.04 3.38
CA SER A 377 -12.72 13.31 4.69
C SER A 377 -11.71 13.85 5.72
N HIS A 378 -10.50 13.30 5.75
CA HIS A 378 -9.43 13.79 6.63
C HIS A 378 -8.91 15.16 6.19
N HIS A 379 -8.76 15.40 4.88
CA HIS A 379 -8.42 16.71 4.33
C HIS A 379 -9.45 17.75 4.77
N LEU A 380 -10.74 17.49 4.55
CA LEU A 380 -11.84 18.37 4.95
C LEU A 380 -11.80 18.71 6.44
N SER A 381 -11.53 17.74 7.33
CA SER A 381 -11.44 18.01 8.77
C SER A 381 -10.36 19.03 9.15
N ASN A 382 -9.31 19.17 8.33
CA ASN A 382 -8.23 20.14 8.52
C ASN A 382 -8.58 21.54 7.99
N PHE A 383 -9.64 21.66 7.18
CA PHE A 383 -10.12 22.92 6.57
C PHE A 383 -11.58 23.21 6.94
N GLN A 384 -11.94 22.93 8.20
CA GLN A 384 -13.24 23.22 8.80
C GLN A 384 -14.43 22.57 8.07
N PHE A 385 -14.19 21.48 7.32
CA PHE A 385 -15.15 20.77 6.48
C PHE A 385 -15.80 21.63 5.39
N ARG A 386 -15.09 22.64 4.90
CA ARG A 386 -15.57 23.49 3.80
C ARG A 386 -15.38 22.79 2.46
N TRP A 387 -16.48 22.63 1.74
CA TRP A 387 -16.51 22.15 0.37
C TRP A 387 -17.75 22.71 -0.33
N SER A 388 -17.67 22.93 -1.65
CA SER A 388 -18.79 23.34 -2.49
C SER A 388 -19.66 22.13 -2.83
N TRP A 389 -20.39 21.59 -1.85
CA TRP A 389 -21.19 20.36 -2.04
C TRP A 389 -22.23 20.46 -3.17
N GLU A 390 -22.73 21.66 -3.48
CA GLU A 390 -23.69 21.89 -4.57
C GLU A 390 -23.13 21.54 -5.96
N ASP A 391 -21.81 21.63 -6.14
CA ASP A 391 -21.14 21.24 -7.40
C ASP A 391 -21.31 19.74 -7.69
N TRP A 392 -21.61 18.93 -6.67
CA TRP A 392 -21.85 17.49 -6.74
C TRP A 392 -23.33 17.12 -6.67
N SER A 393 -24.23 18.06 -6.96
CA SER A 393 -25.68 17.83 -6.94
C SER A 393 -26.15 16.79 -7.97
N ASP A 394 -25.33 16.45 -8.98
CA ASP A 394 -25.63 15.41 -9.96
C ASP A 394 -25.84 14.03 -9.32
N CYS A 395 -25.19 13.74 -8.19
CA CYS A 395 -25.37 12.46 -7.50
C CYS A 395 -26.75 12.29 -6.86
N LEU A 396 -27.48 13.38 -6.56
CA LEU A 396 -28.80 13.31 -5.91
C LEU A 396 -29.88 12.73 -6.82
N THR A 397 -29.65 12.76 -8.13
CA THR A 397 -30.56 12.21 -9.15
C THR A 397 -30.23 10.76 -9.53
N GLN A 398 -29.18 10.19 -8.95
CA GLN A 398 -28.68 8.86 -9.25
C GLN A 398 -29.16 7.84 -8.22
N ASP A 399 -29.09 6.56 -8.59
CA ASP A 399 -29.28 5.46 -7.65
C ASP A 399 -28.22 5.52 -6.53
N LEU A 400 -28.66 5.36 -5.27
CA LEU A 400 -27.82 5.50 -4.07
C LEU A 400 -26.66 4.48 -3.98
N GLU A 401 -26.70 3.41 -4.76
CA GLU A 401 -25.62 2.42 -4.85
C GLU A 401 -24.61 2.73 -5.96
N LYS A 402 -24.85 3.75 -6.79
CA LYS A 402 -23.86 4.22 -7.76
C LYS A 402 -22.66 4.89 -7.07
N PRO A 403 -21.48 4.91 -7.72
CA PRO A 403 -20.24 5.36 -7.09
C PRO A 403 -20.28 6.78 -6.50
N LYS A 404 -20.88 7.76 -7.20
CA LYS A 404 -20.94 9.16 -6.74
C LYS A 404 -21.76 9.39 -5.46
N PRO A 405 -23.06 9.03 -5.38
CA PRO A 405 -23.83 9.22 -4.15
C PRO A 405 -23.28 8.39 -2.99
N LYS A 406 -22.81 7.17 -3.27
CA LYS A 406 -22.15 6.32 -2.28
C LYS A 406 -20.86 6.94 -1.74
N PHE A 407 -20.01 7.51 -2.61
CA PHE A 407 -18.81 8.22 -2.21
C PHE A 407 -19.13 9.37 -1.25
N VAL A 408 -20.12 10.22 -1.58
CA VAL A 408 -20.53 11.33 -0.71
C VAL A 408 -21.04 10.82 0.64
N ARG A 409 -21.89 9.78 0.65
CA ARG A 409 -22.41 9.15 1.88
C ARG A 409 -21.28 8.66 2.79
N GLU A 410 -20.31 7.95 2.23
CA GLU A 410 -19.16 7.41 2.97
C GLU A 410 -18.20 8.52 3.45
N VAL A 411 -17.99 9.57 2.66
CA VAL A 411 -17.22 10.76 3.07
C VAL A 411 -17.88 11.46 4.24
N LEU A 412 -19.20 11.71 4.19
CA LEU A 412 -19.92 12.37 5.27
C LEU A 412 -19.93 11.53 6.55
N GLU A 413 -20.06 10.20 6.43
CA GLU A 413 -19.90 9.29 7.57
C GLU A 413 -18.51 9.41 8.19
N LYS A 414 -17.45 9.44 7.38
CA LYS A 414 -16.07 9.61 7.87
C LYS A 414 -15.84 10.97 8.50
N CYS A 415 -16.37 12.04 7.92
CA CYS A 415 -16.37 13.37 8.51
C CYS A 415 -17.07 13.37 9.88
N MET A 416 -18.18 12.63 10.04
CA MET A 416 -18.87 12.50 11.32
C MET A 416 -18.00 11.80 12.37
N ARG A 417 -17.24 10.76 12.00
CA ARG A 417 -16.30 10.10 12.92
C ARG A 417 -15.18 11.01 13.40
N LEU A 418 -14.82 12.04 12.61
CA LEU A 418 -13.85 13.09 12.96
C LEU A 418 -14.50 14.33 13.61
N SER A 419 -15.80 14.29 13.85
CA SER A 419 -16.63 15.42 14.26
C SER A 419 -17.82 14.92 15.09
N TYR A 420 -19.01 15.50 14.92
CA TYR A 420 -20.26 15.01 15.49
C TYR A 420 -21.42 15.21 14.51
N HIS A 421 -22.49 14.43 14.67
CA HIS A 421 -23.62 14.36 13.72
C HIS A 421 -24.16 15.73 13.30
N GLN A 422 -24.55 16.58 14.27
CA GLN A 422 -25.16 17.88 13.98
C GLN A 422 -24.26 18.76 13.09
N ARG A 423 -22.96 18.81 13.37
CA ARG A 423 -22.03 19.61 12.56
C ARG A 423 -21.94 19.12 11.12
N ILE A 424 -22.02 17.81 10.89
CA ILE A 424 -21.98 17.28 9.51
C ILE A 424 -23.28 17.55 8.76
N VAL A 425 -24.42 17.51 9.45
CA VAL A 425 -25.71 17.94 8.88
C VAL A 425 -25.69 19.43 8.52
N ASP A 426 -25.05 20.27 9.33
CA ASP A 426 -25.04 21.73 9.14
C ASP A 426 -24.11 22.21 8.01
N ILE A 427 -23.07 21.44 7.63
CA ILE A 427 -22.10 21.84 6.60
C ILE A 427 -22.54 21.49 5.17
N VAL A 428 -23.60 20.70 5.01
CA VAL A 428 -24.13 20.29 3.70
C VAL A 428 -25.43 21.04 3.38
N PRO A 429 -25.75 21.28 2.10
CA PRO A 429 -27.04 21.82 1.70
C PRO A 429 -28.20 20.90 2.11
N ALA A 430 -29.39 21.47 2.33
CA ALA A 430 -30.57 20.71 2.77
C ALA A 430 -30.96 19.57 1.80
N THR A 431 -30.66 19.73 0.51
CA THR A 431 -30.87 18.71 -0.54
C THR A 431 -30.02 17.45 -0.35
N PHE A 432 -28.91 17.53 0.38
CA PHE A 432 -28.00 16.40 0.68
C PHE A 432 -28.39 15.64 1.95
N SER A 433 -29.50 15.99 2.61
CA SER A 433 -29.96 15.30 3.83
C SER A 433 -30.17 13.79 3.66
N VAL A 434 -30.56 13.34 2.46
CA VAL A 434 -30.71 11.90 2.12
C VAL A 434 -29.37 11.13 2.13
N LEU A 435 -28.25 11.83 1.98
CA LEU A 435 -26.90 11.25 2.00
C LEU A 435 -26.21 11.41 3.36
N SER A 436 -26.85 12.13 4.30
CA SER A 436 -26.27 12.38 5.63
C SER A 436 -26.25 11.09 6.46
N PRO A 437 -25.19 10.85 7.25
CA PRO A 437 -25.13 9.69 8.12
C PRO A 437 -26.20 9.77 9.20
N ALA A 438 -26.75 8.61 9.57
CA ALA A 438 -27.69 8.53 10.69
C ALA A 438 -27.02 8.93 12.02
N ASN A 439 -27.81 9.42 12.97
CA ASN A 439 -27.34 9.73 14.32
C ASN A 439 -26.85 8.44 15.02
N PRO A 440 -25.59 8.38 15.50
CA PRO A 440 -24.99 7.16 16.05
C PRO A 440 -25.48 6.83 17.47
N VAL A 441 -26.75 6.43 17.57
CA VAL A 441 -27.41 6.07 18.83
C VAL A 441 -27.47 4.56 19.05
N CYS A 442 -27.38 4.14 20.32
CA CYS A 442 -27.60 2.77 20.75
C CYS A 442 -29.08 2.40 20.61
N ILE A 443 -29.37 1.23 20.04
CA ILE A 443 -30.72 0.68 19.91
C ILE A 443 -30.89 -0.44 20.92
N TYR A 444 -31.66 -0.20 21.98
CA TYR A 444 -31.91 -1.20 23.02
C TYR A 444 -33.28 -1.84 22.83
N LYS A 445 -33.30 -3.14 22.51
CA LYS A 445 -34.52 -3.90 22.20
C LYS A 445 -35.55 -3.91 23.33
N TYR A 446 -35.09 -3.90 24.59
CA TYR A 446 -35.96 -4.02 25.77
C TYR A 446 -36.17 -2.68 26.52
N GLY A 447 -35.94 -1.55 25.85
CA GLY A 447 -36.01 -0.22 26.49
C GLY A 447 -37.42 0.37 26.62
N ASP A 448 -38.36 -0.05 25.77
CA ASP A 448 -39.73 0.48 25.73
C ASP A 448 -40.70 -0.44 26.49
N GLU A 449 -41.65 0.12 27.24
CA GLU A 449 -42.67 -0.65 27.96
C GLU A 449 -43.63 -1.40 27.04
N SER A 450 -43.79 -0.96 25.78
CA SER A 450 -44.56 -1.66 24.76
C SER A 450 -43.94 -3.03 24.38
N ASN A 451 -42.66 -3.26 24.70
CA ASN A 451 -41.93 -4.49 24.40
C ASN A 451 -42.05 -5.57 25.50
N ARG A 452 -42.95 -5.40 26.47
CA ARG A 452 -43.17 -6.38 27.57
C ARG A 452 -43.50 -7.80 27.09
N SER A 453 -44.07 -7.95 25.89
CA SER A 453 -44.36 -9.26 25.29
C SER A 453 -43.17 -9.92 24.61
N LEU A 454 -42.01 -9.24 24.49
CA LEU A 454 -40.83 -9.82 23.87
C LEU A 454 -40.25 -10.94 24.76
N PRO A 455 -39.81 -12.06 24.14
CA PRO A 455 -39.07 -13.10 24.85
C PRO A 455 -37.87 -12.51 25.60
N GLY A 456 -37.72 -12.87 26.88
CA GLY A 456 -36.60 -12.43 27.71
C GLY A 456 -36.70 -11.01 28.27
N TYR A 457 -37.79 -10.26 28.05
CA TYR A 457 -37.96 -8.89 28.56
C TYR A 457 -37.78 -8.79 30.08
N THR A 458 -38.41 -9.68 30.85
CA THR A 458 -38.29 -9.72 32.32
C THR A 458 -36.85 -9.98 32.76
N VAL A 459 -36.15 -10.87 32.06
CA VAL A 459 -34.74 -11.19 32.33
C VAL A 459 -33.84 -10.00 32.00
N ALA A 460 -34.08 -9.30 30.89
CA ALA A 460 -33.34 -8.09 30.53
C ALA A 460 -33.49 -6.99 31.59
N LEU A 461 -34.68 -6.83 32.19
CA LEU A 461 -34.88 -5.92 33.33
C LEU A 461 -34.09 -6.36 34.57
N CYS A 462 -34.11 -7.66 34.91
CA CYS A 462 -33.33 -8.20 36.02
C CYS A 462 -31.82 -7.99 35.81
N LEU A 463 -31.31 -8.26 34.61
CA LEU A 463 -29.92 -8.00 34.23
C LEU A 463 -29.59 -6.51 34.32
N THR A 464 -30.51 -5.63 33.91
CA THR A 464 -30.32 -4.18 33.99
C THR A 464 -30.07 -3.74 35.43
N ILE A 465 -30.87 -4.24 36.37
CA ILE A 465 -30.76 -3.95 37.80
C ILE A 465 -29.45 -4.54 38.36
N ALA A 466 -29.17 -5.81 38.05
CA ALA A 466 -28.00 -6.52 38.53
C ALA A 466 -26.68 -5.85 38.09
N ILE A 467 -26.55 -5.50 36.81
CA ILE A 467 -25.35 -4.86 36.26
C ILE A 467 -25.16 -3.47 36.88
N LYS A 468 -26.23 -2.68 37.05
CA LYS A 468 -26.17 -1.37 37.75
C LYS A 468 -25.72 -1.50 39.20
N ASN A 469 -26.13 -2.58 39.87
CA ASN A 469 -25.71 -2.93 41.24
C ASN A 469 -24.35 -3.66 41.29
N LYS A 470 -23.58 -3.61 40.20
CA LYS A 470 -22.22 -4.16 40.09
C LYS A 470 -22.13 -5.68 40.26
N ALA A 471 -23.14 -6.42 39.82
CA ALA A 471 -23.18 -7.87 39.92
C ALA A 471 -21.89 -8.60 39.43
N SER A 472 -21.62 -9.78 40.03
CA SER A 472 -20.55 -10.71 39.65
C SER A 472 -20.95 -11.57 38.43
N ASN A 473 -20.01 -12.32 37.85
CA ASN A 473 -20.33 -13.26 36.77
C ASN A 473 -21.34 -14.33 37.22
N ASP A 474 -21.18 -14.87 38.44
CA ASP A 474 -22.07 -15.89 39.00
C ASP A 474 -23.51 -15.39 39.15
N GLU A 475 -23.69 -14.15 39.60
CA GLU A 475 -25.02 -13.54 39.71
C GLU A 475 -25.67 -13.37 38.33
N ILE A 476 -24.89 -13.00 37.31
CA ILE A 476 -25.38 -12.93 35.93
C ILE A 476 -25.74 -14.31 35.40
N PHE A 477 -24.90 -15.33 35.61
CA PHE A 477 -25.21 -16.71 35.24
C PHE A 477 -26.48 -17.23 35.92
N SER A 478 -26.67 -16.90 37.20
CA SER A 478 -27.88 -17.26 37.95
C SER A 478 -29.14 -16.64 37.33
N ILE A 479 -29.08 -15.38 36.90
CA ILE A 479 -30.21 -14.71 36.23
C ILE A 479 -30.47 -15.34 34.85
N LEU A 480 -29.41 -15.71 34.13
CA LEU A 480 -29.51 -16.30 32.80
C LEU A 480 -29.94 -17.78 32.81
N LYS A 481 -29.91 -18.46 33.97
CA LYS A 481 -30.21 -19.89 34.07
C LYS A 481 -31.62 -20.21 33.54
N ASP A 482 -32.60 -19.39 33.91
CA ASP A 482 -34.03 -19.62 33.67
C ASP A 482 -34.53 -19.07 32.32
N VAL A 483 -33.62 -18.61 31.44
CA VAL A 483 -34.00 -18.18 30.09
C VAL A 483 -34.29 -19.41 29.22
N PRO A 484 -35.49 -19.51 28.61
CA PRO A 484 -35.84 -20.64 27.76
C PRO A 484 -34.89 -20.72 26.56
N ASN A 485 -34.62 -21.93 26.06
CA ASN A 485 -33.85 -22.12 24.84
C ASN A 485 -34.79 -22.30 23.64
N PRO A 486 -34.87 -21.34 22.69
CA PRO A 486 -35.69 -21.49 21.50
C PRO A 486 -35.26 -22.64 20.58
N ASN A 487 -34.04 -23.16 20.75
CA ASN A 487 -33.47 -24.25 19.95
C ASN A 487 -33.56 -25.62 20.64
N GLN A 488 -34.18 -25.73 21.81
CA GLN A 488 -34.43 -27.03 22.45
C GLN A 488 -35.83 -27.50 22.08
N ASP A 489 -35.91 -28.65 21.42
CA ASP A 489 -37.16 -29.40 21.26
C ASP A 489 -37.41 -30.25 22.53
N ASP A 490 -38.68 -30.57 22.83
CA ASP A 490 -39.09 -31.30 24.04
C ASP A 490 -38.50 -32.75 24.13
N ASP A 491 -37.92 -33.26 23.05
CA ASP A 491 -37.38 -34.64 22.92
C ASP A 491 -35.84 -34.72 22.91
N ASP A 492 -35.11 -33.60 23.05
CA ASP A 492 -33.63 -33.61 23.02
C ASP A 492 -33.02 -33.86 24.42
N ASP A 493 -32.57 -35.10 24.65
CA ASP A 493 -31.79 -35.48 25.83
C ASP A 493 -30.36 -34.88 25.81
N GLU A 494 -30.04 -34.11 26.86
CA GLU A 494 -28.70 -33.88 27.44
C GLU A 494 -27.53 -33.41 26.54
N GLY A 495 -27.80 -32.59 25.52
CA GLY A 495 -26.77 -31.81 24.82
C GLY A 495 -26.62 -30.38 25.36
N PHE A 496 -25.38 -29.87 25.52
CA PHE A 496 -25.12 -28.43 25.70
C PHE A 496 -25.48 -27.68 24.39
N THR A 497 -26.75 -27.32 24.22
CA THR A 497 -27.21 -26.60 23.03
C THR A 497 -27.04 -25.08 23.19
N PHE A 498 -26.52 -24.42 22.15
CA PHE A 498 -26.41 -22.97 22.06
C PHE A 498 -27.79 -22.32 22.29
N ASN A 499 -27.87 -21.34 23.20
CA ASN A 499 -29.09 -20.61 23.53
C ASN A 499 -29.02 -19.16 23.01
N PRO A 500 -29.69 -18.84 21.88
CA PRO A 500 -29.66 -17.50 21.29
C PRO A 500 -30.27 -16.44 22.21
N LEU A 501 -31.36 -16.76 22.89
CA LEU A 501 -32.08 -15.80 23.73
C LEU A 501 -31.23 -15.36 24.94
N LYS A 502 -30.44 -16.26 25.54
CA LYS A 502 -29.49 -15.93 26.63
C LYS A 502 -28.45 -14.91 26.17
N ILE A 503 -27.86 -15.12 24.99
CA ILE A 503 -26.91 -14.18 24.41
C ILE A 503 -27.60 -12.86 24.10
N GLU A 504 -28.78 -12.90 23.48
CA GLU A 504 -29.49 -11.70 23.07
C GLU A 504 -29.80 -10.78 24.26
N VAL A 505 -30.45 -11.29 25.32
CA VAL A 505 -30.80 -10.48 26.49
C VAL A 505 -29.55 -9.93 27.19
N PHE A 506 -28.50 -10.74 27.28
CA PHE A 506 -27.26 -10.35 27.95
C PHE A 506 -26.52 -9.26 27.16
N VAL A 507 -26.28 -9.47 25.87
CA VAL A 507 -25.52 -8.55 25.01
C VAL A 507 -26.28 -7.24 24.80
N GLN A 508 -27.59 -7.28 24.53
CA GLN A 508 -28.44 -6.09 24.44
C GLN A 508 -28.33 -5.23 25.71
N THR A 509 -28.52 -5.85 26.88
CA THR A 509 -28.52 -5.14 28.16
C THR A 509 -27.15 -4.58 28.50
N LEU A 510 -26.09 -5.38 28.34
CA LEU A 510 -24.74 -4.98 28.68
C LEU A 510 -24.26 -3.82 27.81
N LEU A 511 -24.45 -3.91 26.49
CA LEU A 511 -24.02 -2.87 25.55
C LEU A 511 -24.83 -1.58 25.73
N HIS A 512 -26.13 -1.68 26.02
CA HIS A 512 -26.96 -0.52 26.35
C HIS A 512 -26.43 0.22 27.59
N LEU A 513 -26.15 -0.49 28.68
CA LEU A 513 -25.61 0.12 29.91
C LEU A 513 -24.21 0.69 29.73
N ALA A 514 -23.45 0.13 28.79
CA ALA A 514 -22.10 0.56 28.47
C ALA A 514 -22.02 1.48 27.23
N ALA A 515 -23.15 2.05 26.77
CA ALA A 515 -23.26 2.83 25.53
C ALA A 515 -22.61 4.23 25.59
N LYS A 516 -22.18 4.67 26.78
CA LYS A 516 -21.69 6.04 27.01
C LYS A 516 -20.40 6.38 26.25
N SER A 517 -19.48 5.42 26.13
CA SER A 517 -18.23 5.59 25.36
C SER A 517 -17.57 4.24 25.08
N PHE A 518 -16.62 4.21 24.13
CA PHE A 518 -15.82 3.01 23.85
C PHE A 518 -15.18 2.41 25.10
N SER A 519 -14.63 3.26 25.99
CA SER A 519 -14.01 2.78 27.23
C SER A 519 -15.00 2.07 28.16
N HIS A 520 -16.26 2.53 28.25
CA HIS A 520 -17.29 1.86 29.04
C HIS A 520 -17.60 0.48 28.44
N SER A 521 -17.81 0.41 27.11
CA SER A 521 -18.07 -0.85 26.43
C SER A 521 -16.91 -1.83 26.56
N PHE A 522 -15.65 -1.39 26.43
CA PHE A 522 -14.48 -2.25 26.64
C PHE A 522 -14.34 -2.76 28.07
N SER A 523 -14.65 -1.90 29.05
CA SER A 523 -14.62 -2.28 30.47
C SER A 523 -15.73 -3.28 30.79
N ALA A 524 -16.91 -3.11 30.19
CA ALA A 524 -18.02 -4.05 30.30
C ALA A 524 -17.68 -5.42 29.70
N LEU A 525 -17.11 -5.46 28.49
CA LEU A 525 -16.62 -6.70 27.87
C LEU A 525 -15.56 -7.40 28.72
N ALA A 526 -14.65 -6.63 29.34
CA ALA A 526 -13.61 -7.19 30.21
C ALA A 526 -14.19 -7.72 31.53
N LYS A 527 -15.12 -6.98 32.16
CA LYS A 527 -15.72 -7.38 33.43
C LYS A 527 -16.49 -8.70 33.31
N PHE A 528 -17.27 -8.85 32.24
CA PHE A 528 -18.11 -10.03 32.02
C PHE A 528 -17.55 -10.96 30.94
N HIS A 529 -16.21 -10.98 30.79
CA HIS A 529 -15.52 -11.79 29.78
C HIS A 529 -15.84 -13.28 29.92
N GLU A 530 -15.90 -13.79 31.15
CA GLU A 530 -16.25 -15.17 31.45
C GLU A 530 -17.66 -15.53 30.96
N VAL A 531 -18.65 -14.65 31.20
CA VAL A 531 -20.02 -14.83 30.69
C VAL A 531 -20.03 -14.92 29.16
N PHE A 532 -19.26 -14.06 28.49
CA PHE A 532 -19.11 -14.17 27.03
C PHE A 532 -18.47 -15.48 26.59
N LYS A 533 -17.41 -15.93 27.26
CA LYS A 533 -16.71 -17.18 26.91
C LYS A 533 -17.61 -18.40 27.06
N THR A 534 -18.45 -18.44 28.09
CA THR A 534 -19.41 -19.53 28.30
C THR A 534 -20.58 -19.46 27.33
N LEU A 535 -21.14 -18.28 27.08
CA LEU A 535 -22.30 -18.15 26.19
C LEU A 535 -21.94 -18.31 24.70
N ALA A 536 -20.73 -17.91 24.30
CA ALA A 536 -20.24 -17.95 22.92
C ALA A 536 -19.11 -18.98 22.73
N GLU A 537 -19.23 -20.14 23.36
CA GLU A 537 -18.29 -21.25 23.19
C GLU A 537 -18.41 -21.86 21.78
N SER A 538 -19.63 -22.09 21.30
CA SER A 538 -19.89 -22.60 19.95
C SER A 538 -19.76 -21.53 18.86
N ASP A 539 -19.55 -21.97 17.62
CA ASP A 539 -19.43 -21.07 16.47
C ASP A 539 -20.74 -20.33 16.18
N GLU A 540 -21.90 -20.97 16.39
CA GLU A 540 -23.22 -20.32 16.33
C GLU A 540 -23.36 -19.26 17.42
N GLY A 541 -22.83 -19.53 18.63
CA GLY A 541 -22.78 -18.56 19.73
C GLY A 541 -21.99 -17.31 19.37
N LYS A 542 -20.79 -17.47 18.80
CA LYS A 542 -19.95 -16.34 18.34
C LYS A 542 -20.65 -15.52 17.25
N LEU A 543 -21.26 -16.19 16.26
CA LEU A 543 -22.03 -15.53 15.21
C LEU A 543 -23.23 -14.76 15.77
N HIS A 544 -23.94 -15.35 16.74
CA HIS A 544 -25.09 -14.70 17.36
C HIS A 544 -24.67 -13.48 18.21
N VAL A 545 -23.54 -13.53 18.92
CA VAL A 545 -22.98 -12.34 19.59
C VAL A 545 -22.76 -11.21 18.58
N LEU A 546 -22.13 -11.49 17.43
CA LEU A 546 -21.88 -10.49 16.39
C LEU A 546 -23.17 -9.92 15.80
N ARG A 547 -24.18 -10.78 15.58
CA ARG A 547 -25.51 -10.34 15.15
C ARG A 547 -26.16 -9.39 16.15
N VAL A 548 -26.15 -9.72 17.44
CA VAL A 548 -26.74 -8.86 18.46
C VAL A 548 -25.97 -7.54 18.61
N VAL A 549 -24.64 -7.57 18.50
CA VAL A 549 -23.81 -6.34 18.44
C VAL A 549 -24.24 -5.44 17.27
N TYR A 550 -24.47 -6.01 16.09
CA TYR A 550 -24.98 -5.27 14.93
C TYR A 550 -26.37 -4.68 15.18
N GLU A 551 -27.30 -5.46 15.71
CA GLU A 551 -28.66 -4.98 16.00
C GLU A 551 -28.66 -3.78 16.97
N VAL A 552 -27.78 -3.80 17.97
CA VAL A 552 -27.62 -2.71 18.95
C VAL A 552 -26.98 -1.47 18.31
N TRP A 553 -25.99 -1.65 17.43
CA TRP A 553 -25.11 -0.58 16.97
C TRP A 553 -25.15 -0.31 15.45
N LYS A 554 -26.16 -0.77 14.72
CA LYS A 554 -26.28 -0.58 13.25
C LYS A 554 -26.18 0.88 12.80
N ASN A 555 -26.57 1.84 13.64
CA ASN A 555 -26.44 3.28 13.35
C ASN A 555 -25.06 3.86 13.71
N HIS A 556 -24.18 3.08 14.34
CA HIS A 556 -22.84 3.49 14.76
C HIS A 556 -21.75 2.52 14.26
N PRO A 557 -21.42 2.54 12.95
CA PRO A 557 -20.41 1.66 12.35
C PRO A 557 -19.05 1.64 13.05
N GLN A 558 -18.59 2.80 13.54
CA GLN A 558 -17.32 2.89 14.29
C GLN A 558 -17.35 2.10 15.60
N MET A 559 -18.47 2.08 16.32
CA MET A 559 -18.63 1.27 17.54
C MET A 559 -18.56 -0.22 17.22
N ILE A 560 -19.27 -0.66 16.16
CA ILE A 560 -19.21 -2.05 15.69
C ILE A 560 -17.75 -2.43 15.42
N ALA A 561 -17.02 -1.62 14.66
CA ALA A 561 -15.64 -1.94 14.29
C ALA A 561 -14.71 -2.10 15.51
N VAL A 562 -14.85 -1.24 16.53
CA VAL A 562 -14.01 -1.34 17.74
C VAL A 562 -14.45 -2.45 18.69
N LEU A 563 -15.75 -2.79 18.75
CA LEU A 563 -16.25 -3.91 19.54
C LEU A 563 -15.79 -5.24 18.93
N VAL A 564 -15.97 -5.43 17.63
CA VAL A 564 -15.43 -6.59 16.90
C VAL A 564 -13.91 -6.65 17.09
N ASP A 565 -13.23 -5.50 17.03
CA ASP A 565 -11.78 -5.46 17.25
C ASP A 565 -11.40 -6.03 18.62
N LYS A 566 -12.09 -5.57 19.66
CA LYS A 566 -11.86 -5.94 21.04
C LYS A 566 -12.22 -7.42 21.28
N MET A 567 -13.35 -7.89 20.75
CA MET A 567 -13.84 -9.26 20.92
C MET A 567 -12.88 -10.29 20.32
N ILE A 568 -12.25 -10.00 19.17
CA ILE A 568 -11.18 -10.86 18.61
C ILE A 568 -9.98 -10.90 19.56
N ARG A 569 -9.52 -9.75 20.06
CA ARG A 569 -8.32 -9.68 20.93
C ARG A 569 -8.53 -10.38 22.27
N THR A 570 -9.76 -10.41 22.77
CA THR A 570 -10.12 -11.09 24.02
C THR A 570 -10.67 -12.50 23.78
N GLN A 571 -10.59 -13.02 22.55
CA GLN A 571 -11.05 -14.37 22.17
C GLN A 571 -12.51 -14.65 22.56
N ILE A 572 -13.36 -13.62 22.54
CA ILE A 572 -14.82 -13.78 22.63
C ILE A 572 -15.35 -14.34 21.31
N VAL A 573 -14.79 -13.86 20.19
CA VAL A 573 -14.99 -14.41 18.85
C VAL A 573 -13.63 -14.61 18.20
N ASP A 574 -13.55 -15.44 17.18
CA ASP A 574 -12.37 -15.63 16.34
C ASP A 574 -12.52 -14.95 14.98
N CYS A 575 -11.45 -14.99 14.18
CA CYS A 575 -11.43 -14.36 12.86
C CYS A 575 -12.39 -15.04 11.86
N ALA A 576 -12.61 -16.36 11.98
CA ALA A 576 -13.47 -17.11 11.09
C ALA A 576 -14.95 -16.77 11.33
N ALA A 577 -15.37 -16.61 12.59
CA ALA A 577 -16.70 -16.14 12.95
C ALA A 577 -16.98 -14.75 12.36
N VAL A 578 -16.01 -13.82 12.45
CA VAL A 578 -16.14 -12.48 11.86
C VAL A 578 -16.22 -12.52 10.34
N ALA A 579 -15.40 -13.34 9.69
CA ALA A 579 -15.48 -13.54 8.24
C ALA A 579 -16.85 -14.07 7.82
N ASN A 580 -17.36 -15.13 8.47
CA ASN A 580 -18.68 -15.68 8.20
C ASN A 580 -19.81 -14.68 8.45
N TRP A 581 -19.73 -13.89 9.53
CA TRP A 581 -20.70 -12.84 9.84
C TRP A 581 -20.76 -11.76 8.76
N ILE A 582 -19.61 -11.32 8.23
CA ILE A 582 -19.55 -10.30 7.16
C ILE A 582 -20.33 -10.71 5.90
N PHE A 583 -20.37 -12.01 5.60
CA PHE A 583 -21.11 -12.55 4.46
C PHE A 583 -22.51 -13.09 4.85
N SER A 584 -23.00 -12.79 6.05
CA SER A 584 -24.30 -13.26 6.52
C SER A 584 -25.45 -12.44 5.91
N SER A 585 -26.66 -13.02 5.91
CA SER A 585 -27.86 -12.37 5.39
C SER A 585 -28.20 -11.06 6.11
N GLU A 586 -27.88 -10.96 7.40
CA GLU A 586 -28.14 -9.77 8.23
C GLU A 586 -27.34 -8.55 7.76
N LEU A 587 -26.14 -8.78 7.21
CA LEU A 587 -25.29 -7.72 6.68
C LEU A 587 -25.46 -7.49 5.16
N ALA A 588 -26.36 -8.22 4.49
CA ALA A 588 -26.54 -8.11 3.04
C ALA A 588 -26.83 -6.68 2.56
N HIS A 589 -27.58 -5.90 3.35
CA HIS A 589 -27.89 -4.50 3.05
C HIS A 589 -26.70 -3.56 3.23
N ASP A 590 -25.84 -3.82 4.20
CA ASP A 590 -24.64 -3.01 4.48
C ASP A 590 -23.39 -3.55 3.75
N PHE A 591 -23.48 -4.69 3.08
CA PHE A 591 -22.34 -5.42 2.50
C PHE A 591 -21.44 -4.53 1.61
N THR A 592 -22.04 -3.61 0.87
CA THR A 592 -21.29 -2.74 -0.04
C THR A 592 -20.67 -1.53 0.68
N ARG A 593 -21.04 -1.25 1.94
CA ARG A 593 -20.57 -0.10 2.72
C ARG A 593 -19.14 -0.28 3.19
N PHE A 594 -18.44 0.83 3.35
CA PHE A 594 -17.01 0.81 3.58
C PHE A 594 -16.60 0.12 4.88
N TYR A 595 -17.33 0.38 5.98
CA TYR A 595 -16.95 -0.11 7.31
C TYR A 595 -16.93 -1.65 7.42
N ILE A 596 -17.71 -2.36 6.62
CA ILE A 596 -17.71 -3.83 6.56
C ILE A 596 -16.31 -4.34 6.16
N TRP A 597 -15.74 -3.73 5.13
CA TRP A 597 -14.43 -4.09 4.61
C TRP A 597 -13.30 -3.59 5.49
N GLU A 598 -13.49 -2.46 6.20
CA GLU A 598 -12.56 -2.04 7.26
C GLU A 598 -12.45 -3.11 8.36
N ILE A 599 -13.58 -3.70 8.77
CA ILE A 599 -13.62 -4.79 9.77
C ILE A 599 -12.94 -6.05 9.22
N LEU A 600 -13.25 -6.46 7.98
CA LEU A 600 -12.63 -7.64 7.37
C LEU A 600 -11.11 -7.52 7.32
N HIS A 601 -10.60 -6.41 6.75
CA HIS A 601 -9.16 -6.18 6.62
C HIS A 601 -8.47 -5.97 7.96
N SER A 602 -9.15 -5.36 8.95
CA SER A 602 -8.63 -5.29 10.33
C SER A 602 -8.49 -6.68 10.95
N THR A 603 -9.42 -7.58 10.67
CA THR A 603 -9.42 -8.97 11.13
C THR A 603 -8.27 -9.74 10.49
N ILE A 604 -8.11 -9.68 9.16
CA ILE A 604 -6.99 -10.30 8.44
C ILE A 604 -5.65 -9.79 8.96
N ARG A 605 -5.48 -8.47 9.11
CA ARG A 605 -4.23 -7.89 9.63
C ARG A 605 -3.87 -8.38 11.03
N LYS A 606 -4.84 -8.67 11.89
CA LYS A 606 -4.56 -9.25 13.20
C LYS A 606 -4.09 -10.68 13.10
N MET A 607 -4.75 -11.49 12.27
CA MET A 607 -4.33 -12.86 12.02
C MET A 607 -2.89 -12.88 11.50
N ASN A 608 -2.57 -12.06 10.49
CA ASN A 608 -1.22 -11.93 9.96
C ASN A 608 -0.20 -11.50 11.04
N LYS A 609 -0.55 -10.50 11.86
CA LYS A 609 0.31 -10.05 12.98
C LYS A 609 0.48 -11.12 14.05
N HIS A 610 -0.53 -11.94 14.30
CA HIS A 610 -0.46 -13.05 15.25
C HIS A 610 0.56 -14.09 14.79
N VAL A 611 0.45 -14.54 13.53
CA VAL A 611 1.41 -15.47 12.91
C VAL A 611 2.83 -14.90 12.95
N LEU A 612 3.01 -13.65 12.49
CA LEU A 612 4.33 -13.00 12.50
C LEU A 612 4.93 -12.89 13.90
N LYS A 613 4.10 -12.64 14.92
CA LYS A 613 4.55 -12.54 16.30
C LYS A 613 5.06 -13.89 16.82
N ILE A 614 4.30 -14.96 16.65
CA ILE A 614 4.69 -16.30 17.11
C ILE A 614 5.92 -16.78 16.33
N HIS A 615 5.96 -16.55 15.02
CA HIS A 615 7.13 -16.90 14.20
C HIS A 615 8.39 -16.16 14.64
N LYS A 616 8.28 -14.87 14.98
CA LYS A 616 9.40 -14.10 15.54
C LYS A 616 9.84 -14.64 16.91
N GLU A 617 8.91 -14.99 17.79
CA GLU A 617 9.22 -15.60 19.10
C GLU A 617 9.97 -16.94 18.92
N LEU A 618 9.60 -17.76 17.93
CA LEU A 618 10.29 -19.00 17.56
C LEU A 618 11.73 -18.72 17.08
N GLU A 619 11.91 -17.80 16.13
CA GLU A 619 13.23 -17.47 15.59
C GLU A 619 14.16 -16.84 16.64
N GLU A 620 13.63 -16.00 17.53
CA GLU A 620 14.39 -15.47 18.67
C GLU A 620 14.83 -16.57 19.63
N THR A 621 13.99 -17.60 19.86
CA THR A 621 14.32 -18.74 20.73
C THR A 621 15.37 -19.65 20.09
N LYS A 622 15.23 -19.97 18.79
CA LYS A 622 16.26 -20.69 18.02
C LYS A 622 17.60 -19.95 18.01
N ALA A 623 17.57 -18.63 17.83
CA ALA A 623 18.78 -17.81 17.86
C ALA A 623 19.44 -17.78 19.25
N ARG A 624 18.67 -17.89 20.35
CA ARG A 624 19.21 -18.04 21.70
C ARG A 624 19.92 -19.37 21.89
N LEU A 625 19.32 -20.47 21.46
CA LEU A 625 19.94 -21.80 21.49
C LEU A 625 21.24 -21.82 20.67
N ALA A 626 21.21 -21.30 19.44
CA ALA A 626 22.42 -21.20 18.61
C ALA A 626 23.54 -20.34 19.22
N ARG A 627 23.19 -19.30 19.99
CA ARG A 627 24.17 -18.49 20.74
C ARG A 627 24.74 -19.22 21.95
N GLN A 628 23.96 -20.08 22.60
CA GLN A 628 24.41 -20.91 23.71
C GLN A 628 25.44 -21.94 23.21
N HIS A 629 25.15 -22.63 22.11
CA HIS A 629 26.12 -23.53 21.46
C HIS A 629 27.41 -22.79 21.05
N LYS A 630 27.30 -21.62 20.39
CA LYS A 630 28.48 -20.86 19.96
C LYS A 630 29.36 -20.33 21.10
N ARG A 631 28.78 -20.01 22.26
CA ARG A 631 29.55 -19.60 23.45
C ARG A 631 30.33 -20.76 24.02
N ARG A 632 29.73 -21.94 23.99
CA ARG A 632 30.34 -23.17 24.45
C ARG A 632 31.49 -23.61 23.56
N ASP A 633 31.34 -23.52 22.24
CA ASP A 633 32.41 -23.78 21.26
C ASP A 633 33.58 -22.77 21.34
N SER A 634 33.42 -21.63 22.04
CA SER A 634 34.46 -20.61 22.19
C SER A 634 35.19 -20.63 23.54
N ASP A 635 34.66 -21.34 24.53
CA ASP A 635 35.22 -21.48 25.89
C ASP A 635 35.97 -22.83 26.07
N ASP A 636 36.49 -23.41 24.98
CA ASP A 636 37.36 -24.61 25.00
C ASP A 636 38.73 -24.28 25.61
N ASP A 637 38.79 -24.24 26.93
CA ASP A 637 39.95 -24.52 27.80
C ASP A 637 39.39 -24.91 29.20
N ASP A 638 38.86 -26.13 29.32
CA ASP A 638 39.02 -27.06 30.46
C ASP A 638 37.87 -28.11 30.56
N ASP A 639 38.25 -29.37 30.34
CA ASP A 639 37.77 -30.65 30.86
C ASP A 639 36.26 -30.94 31.12
N ASP A 640 35.79 -31.99 30.44
CA ASP A 640 34.83 -33.03 30.87
C ASP A 640 33.55 -32.60 31.64
N ASP A 641 32.46 -32.27 30.91
CA ASP A 641 31.09 -32.61 31.36
C ASP A 641 30.03 -32.67 30.24
N ASP A 642 30.08 -33.70 29.41
CA ASP A 642 29.12 -33.97 28.30
C ASP A 642 27.70 -34.37 28.78
N ARG A 643 27.46 -34.44 30.10
CA ARG A 643 26.15 -34.80 30.69
C ARG A 643 25.37 -33.61 31.27
N SER A 644 26.02 -32.45 31.45
CA SER A 644 25.34 -31.23 31.91
C SER A 644 24.66 -30.46 30.78
N SER A 645 25.13 -30.66 29.55
CA SER A 645 24.66 -30.06 28.30
C SER A 645 23.20 -30.33 27.97
N ASP A 646 22.84 -31.61 27.93
CA ASP A 646 21.48 -32.07 27.60
C ASP A 646 20.44 -31.57 28.61
N ARG A 647 20.88 -31.25 29.84
CA ARG A 647 19.99 -30.74 30.90
C ARG A 647 19.71 -29.25 30.77
N GLU A 648 20.62 -28.46 30.20
CA GLU A 648 20.43 -27.01 30.02
C GLU A 648 19.77 -26.65 28.68
N ASP A 649 19.98 -27.46 27.64
CA ASP A 649 19.37 -27.25 26.32
C ASP A 649 17.92 -27.79 26.27
N GLY A 650 17.62 -28.88 26.99
CA GLY A 650 16.30 -29.51 27.01
C GLY A 650 15.10 -28.57 27.22
N PRO A 651 15.13 -27.61 28.17
CA PRO A 651 14.04 -26.63 28.35
C PRO A 651 13.83 -25.68 27.16
N LEU A 652 14.91 -25.31 26.46
CA LEU A 652 14.85 -24.44 25.27
C LEU A 652 14.39 -25.23 24.05
N GLU A 653 14.82 -26.48 23.91
CA GLU A 653 14.36 -27.38 22.84
C GLU A 653 12.86 -27.68 22.99
N GLU A 654 12.38 -28.01 24.19
CA GLU A 654 10.95 -28.20 24.47
C GLU A 654 10.15 -26.91 24.20
N GLN A 655 10.72 -25.74 24.52
CA GLN A 655 10.11 -24.46 24.20
C GLN A 655 10.04 -24.22 22.68
N ILE A 656 11.07 -24.59 21.92
CA ILE A 656 11.11 -24.49 20.45
C ILE A 656 10.06 -25.42 19.84
N GLU A 657 9.94 -26.66 20.32
CA GLU A 657 8.94 -27.62 19.84
C GLU A 657 7.51 -27.11 20.06
N ARG A 658 7.21 -26.63 21.28
CA ARG A 658 5.91 -26.00 21.59
C ARG A 658 5.64 -24.73 20.77
N LEU A 659 6.66 -23.94 20.45
CA LEU A 659 6.51 -22.75 19.61
C LEU A 659 6.31 -23.13 18.14
N GLN A 660 6.96 -24.19 17.67
CA GLN A 660 6.80 -24.73 16.32
C GLN A 660 5.36 -25.21 16.10
N GLU A 661 4.81 -26.00 17.02
CA GLU A 661 3.39 -26.42 16.99
C GLU A 661 2.43 -25.22 16.95
N LYS A 662 2.73 -24.17 17.74
CA LYS A 662 1.93 -22.92 17.73
C LYS A 662 2.01 -22.17 16.42
N VAL A 663 3.18 -22.13 15.77
CA VAL A 663 3.33 -21.50 14.45
C VAL A 663 2.50 -22.26 13.41
N GLU A 664 2.57 -23.59 13.40
CA GLU A 664 1.82 -24.43 12.46
C GLU A 664 0.31 -24.28 12.66
N SER A 665 -0.15 -24.27 13.92
CA SER A 665 -1.55 -24.00 14.24
C SER A 665 -1.98 -22.60 13.78
N ALA A 666 -1.22 -21.56 14.09
CA ALA A 666 -1.55 -20.19 13.68
C ALA A 666 -1.53 -19.99 12.14
N GLN A 667 -0.60 -20.64 11.44
CA GLN A 667 -0.57 -20.65 9.97
C GLN A 667 -1.77 -21.40 9.39
N SER A 668 -2.19 -22.50 10.00
CA SER A 668 -3.41 -23.23 9.63
C SER A 668 -4.65 -22.35 9.82
N GLU A 669 -4.79 -21.66 10.95
CA GLU A 669 -5.86 -20.70 11.19
C GLU A 669 -5.88 -19.55 10.17
N GLN A 670 -4.71 -18.99 9.85
CA GLN A 670 -4.57 -17.97 8.82
C GLN A 670 -5.02 -18.47 7.45
N LYS A 671 -4.56 -19.65 7.04
CA LYS A 671 -4.95 -20.29 5.78
C LYS A 671 -6.46 -20.53 5.74
N ASN A 672 -7.03 -21.07 6.82
CA ASN A 672 -8.46 -21.35 6.93
C ASN A 672 -9.28 -20.05 6.85
N LEU A 673 -8.82 -18.95 7.45
CA LEU A 673 -9.47 -17.64 7.32
C LEU A 673 -9.58 -17.21 5.85
N PHE A 674 -8.48 -17.28 5.09
CA PHE A 674 -8.51 -16.96 3.66
C PHE A 674 -9.41 -17.91 2.87
N LEU A 675 -9.37 -19.22 3.15
CA LEU A 675 -10.24 -20.21 2.51
C LEU A 675 -11.72 -19.89 2.73
N VAL A 676 -12.12 -19.56 3.97
CA VAL A 676 -13.49 -19.16 4.30
C VAL A 676 -13.89 -17.91 3.52
N ILE A 677 -13.03 -16.88 3.49
CA ILE A 677 -13.30 -15.64 2.74
C ILE A 677 -13.50 -15.95 1.25
N PHE A 678 -12.61 -16.73 0.64
CA PHE A 678 -12.73 -17.09 -0.77
C PHE A 678 -13.96 -17.94 -1.07
N GLN A 679 -14.29 -18.93 -0.23
CA GLN A 679 -15.49 -19.73 -0.39
C GLN A 679 -16.76 -18.87 -0.36
N ARG A 680 -16.84 -17.90 0.56
CA ARG A 680 -17.99 -16.98 0.65
C ARG A 680 -18.10 -16.06 -0.57
N PHE A 681 -16.99 -15.51 -1.06
CA PHE A 681 -16.98 -14.75 -2.32
C PHE A 681 -17.41 -15.59 -3.51
N ILE A 682 -16.86 -16.80 -3.67
CA ILE A 682 -17.21 -17.71 -4.77
C ILE A 682 -18.71 -18.02 -4.73
N MET A 683 -19.25 -18.33 -3.56
CA MET A 683 -20.68 -18.61 -3.38
C MET A 683 -21.55 -17.43 -3.81
N LEU A 684 -21.30 -16.22 -3.29
CA LEU A 684 -22.10 -15.02 -3.61
C LEU A 684 -21.98 -14.60 -5.08
N LEU A 685 -20.77 -14.64 -5.64
CA LEU A 685 -20.56 -14.29 -7.05
C LEU A 685 -21.22 -15.33 -7.97
N THR A 686 -21.12 -16.62 -7.65
CA THR A 686 -21.77 -17.68 -8.43
C THR A 686 -23.29 -17.55 -8.37
N GLU A 687 -23.87 -17.34 -7.19
CA GLU A 687 -25.31 -17.13 -7.02
C GLU A 687 -25.79 -15.93 -7.84
N HIS A 688 -25.05 -14.81 -7.81
CA HIS A 688 -25.38 -13.64 -8.61
C HIS A 688 -25.33 -13.92 -10.12
N LEU A 689 -24.26 -14.56 -10.60
CA LEU A 689 -24.08 -14.88 -12.02
C LEU A 689 -25.19 -15.81 -12.52
N VAL A 690 -25.49 -16.87 -11.79
CA VAL A 690 -26.57 -17.82 -12.13
C VAL A 690 -27.93 -17.12 -12.12
N ARG A 691 -28.19 -16.23 -11.15
CA ARG A 691 -29.43 -15.45 -11.09
C ARG A 691 -29.57 -14.49 -12.27
N CYS A 692 -28.49 -13.80 -12.66
CA CYS A 692 -28.50 -12.91 -13.82
C CYS A 692 -28.70 -13.67 -15.13
N GLU A 693 -28.03 -14.83 -15.29
CA GLU A 693 -28.20 -15.71 -16.45
C GLU A 693 -29.64 -16.24 -16.56
N THR A 694 -30.18 -16.76 -15.45
CA THR A 694 -31.55 -17.32 -15.40
C THR A 694 -32.61 -16.23 -15.63
N GLY A 695 -32.37 -15.02 -15.11
CA GLY A 695 -33.31 -13.89 -15.19
C GLY A 695 -33.17 -13.04 -16.45
N GLY A 696 -32.13 -13.23 -17.27
CA GLY A 696 -31.81 -12.33 -18.38
C GLY A 696 -31.48 -10.89 -17.92
N ILE A 697 -30.91 -10.74 -16.73
CA ILE A 697 -30.58 -9.45 -16.11
C ILE A 697 -29.09 -9.15 -16.32
N ASP A 698 -28.73 -7.88 -16.42
CA ASP A 698 -27.32 -7.46 -16.52
C ASP A 698 -26.49 -7.95 -15.31
N VAL A 699 -25.30 -8.46 -15.59
CA VAL A 699 -24.32 -8.90 -14.58
C VAL A 699 -23.63 -7.69 -13.95
N PHE A 700 -23.38 -6.63 -14.71
CA PHE A 700 -22.55 -5.49 -14.30
C PHE A 700 -23.30 -4.46 -13.44
N THR A 701 -23.92 -4.96 -12.37
CA THR A 701 -24.60 -4.14 -11.35
C THR A 701 -23.58 -3.43 -10.44
N PRO A 702 -23.97 -2.32 -9.77
CA PRO A 702 -23.11 -1.67 -8.76
C PRO A 702 -22.70 -2.62 -7.61
N TRP A 703 -23.61 -3.51 -7.21
CA TRP A 703 -23.31 -4.57 -6.23
C TRP A 703 -22.24 -5.53 -6.75
N TYR A 704 -22.35 -5.99 -8.01
CA TYR A 704 -21.37 -6.89 -8.61
C TYR A 704 -19.99 -6.25 -8.69
N LYS A 705 -19.91 -5.00 -9.18
CA LYS A 705 -18.67 -4.20 -9.19
C LYS A 705 -18.04 -4.15 -7.80
N SER A 706 -18.83 -3.81 -6.78
CA SER A 706 -18.33 -3.79 -5.40
C SER A 706 -17.87 -5.19 -4.96
N CYS A 707 -18.62 -6.25 -5.23
CA CYS A 707 -18.29 -7.60 -4.77
C CYS A 707 -16.99 -8.12 -5.42
N ILE A 708 -16.86 -8.02 -6.74
CA ILE A 708 -15.69 -8.52 -7.48
C ILE A 708 -14.43 -7.70 -7.17
N GLU A 709 -14.53 -6.37 -7.05
CA GLU A 709 -13.38 -5.52 -6.71
C GLU A 709 -12.97 -5.70 -5.24
N ARG A 710 -13.88 -6.08 -4.34
CA ARG A 710 -13.54 -6.46 -2.96
C ARG A 710 -12.83 -7.80 -2.89
N LEU A 711 -13.20 -8.77 -3.73
CA LEU A 711 -12.42 -10.00 -3.90
C LEU A 711 -11.00 -9.68 -4.41
N GLN A 712 -10.88 -8.82 -5.43
CA GLN A 712 -9.57 -8.35 -5.91
C GLN A 712 -8.77 -7.68 -4.79
N GLN A 713 -9.40 -6.87 -3.95
CA GLN A 713 -8.75 -6.20 -2.82
C GLN A 713 -8.14 -7.19 -1.81
N ILE A 714 -8.74 -8.38 -1.61
CA ILE A 714 -8.16 -9.44 -0.76
C ILE A 714 -6.84 -10.00 -1.34
N PHE A 715 -6.69 -10.01 -2.66
CA PHE A 715 -5.43 -10.44 -3.29
C PHE A 715 -4.38 -9.32 -3.29
N LEU A 716 -4.81 -8.05 -3.31
CA LEU A 716 -3.90 -6.90 -3.32
C LEU A 716 -3.36 -6.55 -1.91
N GLN A 717 -4.11 -6.81 -0.84
CA GLN A 717 -3.74 -6.46 0.55
C GLN A 717 -3.35 -7.67 1.38
#